data_AF-A0A2U2CM14-F1
#
_entry.id   AF-A0A2U2CM14-F1
#
_cell.length_a   1.000
_cell.length_b   1.000
_cell.length_c   1.000
_cell.angle_alpha   90.00
_cell.angle_beta   90.00
_cell.angle_gamma   90.00
#
_symmetry.space_group_name_H-M   'P 1'
#
loop_
_entity.id
_entity.type
_entity.pdbx_description
1 polymer ?
#
loop_
_entity_poly.entity_id
_entity_poly.type
_entity_poly.pdbx_seq_one_letter_code
_entity_poly.pdbx_strand_id
1 'polypeptide(L)'
;MANTIVTVSSSSELDAALQNATGGETILLTAGDYGRLNMKGGAYQYASTVTIKSADTTTPATISELRVDGASNITFQGLNFDYTFSSGDATSHTPFLVDNSVNVTIAESVFSGDVAQGVSTSSDGYGTGRGIAVRNSSEVALVDNEFFDWWKALGVSNSNDILVSGNNVHSNRSDGMIFGNVDQVVIEGNYIHDFLRSPTSGDHADMIQFTRNSGTSSNITIQNNILDIGSGDFTQSIFMGNGGTSDSDPSQFYQNVLIDNNVIYNSQAHGITVSSANNIAITNNSVIAVDIGLTGGVAIPKINVGGASTNVTLQQNVVSNVVGYSGQSDWNVSNNVTAGKAEYPALLTMYASTQADGYNQYGVQSGGLIDQMGAGSDIVYNYPFAPDSYTTLATSSGTTGSTSTGTTGTTTTDTSGTTTDTSGSTSTDTSGSTTTDTSDSTTTTDTSSSTSTDTSTTTASDTSGATSTDTSASTDTSGTTTTDTSGGETTAEASTGTSANTSTETSGTSTDTSGATAGNATGGTTSSSPLVLDDYVLDFAAIEAAGGEVLNDDAQVVHYATHDAIHVDGQKDYVDLGRLQEFEQSDKIAFSVEFARDQADGSDQRIVWNHKKFGITLEDDGLRVHVANEDAAFHKGFQIADLGLNDTDSHEISVIVDQTVDRLQVIVDDQLVLDETGTDFDFVGAGGREWGWALGAPWGRFAEGEYTDFRVDDDADFVDLPLVQDDALVS
;
A
#
# COMPACT_ATOMS: atom_id res chain seq x y z
N MET A 1 -5.67 -11.94 -45.65
CA MET A 1 -6.21 -11.58 -46.98
C MET A 1 -5.28 -10.52 -47.58
N ALA A 2 -5.71 -9.61 -48.47
CA ALA A 2 -4.89 -8.44 -48.75
C ALA A 2 -5.07 -7.42 -47.61
N ASN A 3 -3.98 -6.93 -47.02
CA ASN A 3 -4.04 -5.88 -45.99
C ASN A 3 -4.75 -4.66 -46.59
N THR A 4 -5.97 -4.41 -46.13
CA THR A 4 -6.81 -3.33 -46.64
C THR A 4 -6.64 -2.15 -45.69
N ILE A 5 -5.93 -1.14 -46.17
CA ILE A 5 -5.65 0.08 -45.40
C ILE A 5 -6.77 1.09 -45.68
N VAL A 6 -7.39 1.58 -44.61
CA VAL A 6 -8.45 2.61 -44.66
C VAL A 6 -7.96 3.81 -43.86
N THR A 7 -7.75 4.95 -44.50
CA THR A 7 -7.42 6.20 -43.79
C THR A 7 -8.70 6.95 -43.45
N VAL A 8 -8.83 7.39 -42.20
CA VAL A 8 -9.97 8.15 -41.67
C VAL A 8 -9.48 9.46 -41.05
N SER A 9 -10.34 10.48 -41.06
CA SER A 9 -10.04 11.84 -40.58
C SER A 9 -11.11 12.43 -39.66
N SER A 10 -12.08 11.62 -39.25
CA SER A 10 -13.09 11.98 -38.25
C SER A 10 -13.69 10.75 -37.57
N SER A 11 -14.30 10.94 -36.41
CA SER A 11 -15.09 9.92 -35.71
C SER A 11 -16.14 9.26 -36.61
N SER A 12 -16.86 10.03 -37.45
CA SER A 12 -17.87 9.49 -38.37
C SER A 12 -17.28 8.61 -39.49
N GLU A 13 -16.01 8.82 -39.86
CA GLU A 13 -15.30 7.97 -40.83
C GLU A 13 -14.73 6.72 -40.14
N LEU A 14 -14.28 6.84 -38.89
CA LEU A 14 -13.86 5.71 -38.05
C LEU A 14 -15.03 4.75 -37.75
N ASP A 15 -16.17 5.27 -37.31
CA ASP A 15 -17.41 4.51 -37.12
C ASP A 15 -17.80 3.75 -38.40
N ALA A 16 -17.74 4.43 -39.56
CA ALA A 16 -18.06 3.83 -40.84
C ALA A 16 -17.03 2.77 -41.26
N ALA A 17 -15.74 2.97 -41.00
CA ALA A 17 -14.70 1.97 -41.27
C ALA A 17 -14.90 0.73 -40.40
N LEU A 18 -15.11 0.89 -39.09
CA LEU A 18 -15.34 -0.20 -38.13
C LEU A 18 -16.61 -1.01 -38.45
N GLN A 19 -17.69 -0.35 -38.88
CA GLN A 19 -18.94 -1.02 -39.29
C GLN A 19 -18.85 -1.77 -40.63
N ASN A 20 -17.85 -1.47 -41.48
CA ASN A 20 -17.63 -2.16 -42.76
C ASN A 20 -16.44 -3.14 -42.73
N ALA A 21 -15.62 -3.12 -41.69
CA ALA A 21 -14.51 -4.04 -41.50
C ALA A 21 -15.00 -5.49 -41.28
N THR A 22 -14.19 -6.46 -41.72
CA THR A 22 -14.52 -7.88 -41.74
C THR A 22 -13.45 -8.76 -41.09
N GLY A 23 -12.23 -8.24 -40.99
CA GLY A 23 -11.07 -8.83 -40.33
C GLY A 23 -9.80 -8.72 -41.19
N GLY A 24 -8.72 -8.20 -40.61
CA GLY A 24 -7.44 -7.97 -41.29
C GLY A 24 -7.31 -6.61 -41.98
N GLU A 25 -8.25 -5.69 -41.75
CA GLU A 25 -8.12 -4.28 -42.14
C GLU A 25 -7.24 -3.48 -41.16
N THR A 26 -6.55 -2.46 -41.67
CA THR A 26 -5.82 -1.47 -40.86
C THR A 26 -6.46 -0.11 -41.06
N ILE A 27 -7.01 0.45 -39.99
CA ILE A 27 -7.66 1.77 -39.97
C ILE A 27 -6.63 2.78 -39.45
N LEU A 28 -6.18 3.68 -40.33
CA LEU A 28 -5.21 4.73 -40.03
C LEU A 28 -5.93 6.05 -39.72
N LEU A 29 -5.80 6.53 -38.49
CA LEU A 29 -6.38 7.79 -38.02
C LEU A 29 -5.40 8.93 -38.31
N THR A 30 -5.81 9.96 -39.05
CA THR A 30 -5.03 11.20 -39.09
C THR A 30 -5.11 11.91 -37.73
N ALA A 31 -4.04 12.62 -37.34
CA ALA A 31 -3.97 13.40 -36.11
C ALA A 31 -5.23 14.27 -35.87
N GLY A 32 -5.74 14.25 -34.64
CA GLY A 32 -6.98 14.91 -34.24
C GLY A 32 -7.73 14.12 -33.16
N ASP A 33 -8.75 14.75 -32.57
CA ASP A 33 -9.65 14.13 -31.59
C ASP A 33 -10.82 13.42 -32.28
N TYR A 34 -11.04 12.16 -31.91
CA TYR A 34 -12.13 11.30 -32.38
C TYR A 34 -13.27 11.19 -31.36
N GLY A 35 -13.14 11.81 -30.19
CA GLY A 35 -14.14 11.83 -29.14
C GLY A 35 -14.33 10.45 -28.49
N ARG A 36 -15.57 10.18 -28.09
CA ARG A 36 -16.01 8.86 -27.57
C ARG A 36 -16.16 7.82 -28.68
N LEU A 37 -15.34 6.77 -28.64
CA LEU A 37 -15.51 5.56 -29.44
C LEU A 37 -16.34 4.50 -28.68
N ASN A 38 -17.40 3.96 -29.29
CA ASN A 38 -18.40 3.12 -28.60
C ASN A 38 -18.71 1.83 -29.38
N MET A 39 -17.82 0.86 -29.27
CA MET A 39 -17.86 -0.45 -29.94
C MET A 39 -18.67 -1.47 -29.15
N LYS A 40 -20.00 -1.28 -29.07
CA LYS A 40 -20.92 -2.11 -28.26
C LYS A 40 -21.87 -3.03 -29.03
N GLY A 41 -22.36 -4.04 -28.32
CA GLY A 41 -23.60 -4.74 -28.66
C GLY A 41 -23.46 -5.92 -29.63
N GLY A 42 -22.29 -6.57 -29.66
CA GLY A 42 -22.08 -7.78 -30.47
C GLY A 42 -21.89 -7.53 -31.97
N ALA A 43 -21.80 -6.26 -32.41
CA ALA A 43 -21.63 -5.92 -33.83
C ALA A 43 -20.16 -6.00 -34.29
N TYR A 44 -19.20 -5.90 -33.37
CA TYR A 44 -17.76 -5.72 -33.65
C TYR A 44 -17.00 -7.04 -33.51
N GLN A 45 -17.52 -8.08 -34.19
CA GLN A 45 -16.99 -9.45 -34.17
C GLN A 45 -16.26 -9.74 -35.49
N TYR A 46 -14.95 -9.46 -35.56
CA TYR A 46 -14.18 -9.59 -36.79
C TYR A 46 -13.62 -11.01 -36.99
N ALA A 47 -13.43 -11.44 -38.25
CA ALA A 47 -12.93 -12.78 -38.58
C ALA A 47 -11.41 -12.96 -38.40
N SER A 48 -10.70 -11.85 -38.21
CA SER A 48 -9.28 -11.76 -37.82
C SER A 48 -9.00 -10.31 -37.38
N THR A 49 -7.85 -10.03 -36.77
CA THR A 49 -7.56 -8.74 -36.12
C THR A 49 -7.80 -7.53 -37.03
N VAL A 50 -8.57 -6.56 -36.54
CA VAL A 50 -8.67 -5.20 -37.12
C VAL A 50 -7.78 -4.27 -36.29
N THR A 51 -6.85 -3.57 -36.94
CA THR A 51 -5.91 -2.66 -36.27
C THR A 51 -6.33 -1.21 -36.45
N ILE A 52 -6.66 -0.52 -35.36
CA ILE A 52 -6.91 0.91 -35.28
C ILE A 52 -5.63 1.59 -34.81
N LYS A 53 -5.03 2.47 -35.61
CA LYS A 53 -3.78 3.15 -35.22
C LYS A 53 -3.61 4.55 -35.79
N SER A 54 -2.76 5.36 -35.16
CA SER A 54 -2.36 6.65 -35.72
C SER A 54 -1.62 6.49 -37.05
N ALA A 55 -1.88 7.41 -37.99
CA ALA A 55 -1.18 7.52 -39.26
C ALA A 55 0.22 8.15 -39.12
N ASP A 56 0.43 8.93 -38.06
CA ASP A 56 1.69 9.56 -37.66
C ASP A 56 1.89 9.34 -36.16
N THR A 57 3.00 8.72 -35.76
CA THR A 57 3.29 8.45 -34.34
C THR A 57 3.90 9.63 -33.60
N THR A 58 4.30 10.70 -34.30
CA THR A 58 4.78 11.96 -33.71
C THR A 58 3.65 12.95 -33.44
N THR A 59 2.46 12.69 -34.00
CA THR A 59 1.21 13.41 -33.68
C THR A 59 0.05 12.41 -33.59
N PRO A 60 -0.06 11.64 -32.48
CA PRO A 60 -1.10 10.64 -32.32
C PRO A 60 -2.52 11.16 -32.50
N ALA A 61 -3.44 10.27 -32.87
CA ALA A 61 -4.86 10.50 -32.81
C ALA A 61 -5.38 10.28 -31.37
N THR A 62 -6.26 11.17 -30.91
CA THR A 62 -6.84 11.14 -29.57
C THR A 62 -8.21 10.46 -29.57
N ILE A 63 -8.46 9.63 -28.56
CA ILE A 63 -9.78 9.11 -28.17
C ILE A 63 -10.01 9.53 -26.72
N SER A 64 -11.08 10.27 -26.44
CA SER A 64 -11.37 10.81 -25.09
C SER A 64 -12.29 9.93 -24.23
N GLU A 65 -12.97 8.95 -24.84
CA GLU A 65 -13.62 7.85 -24.13
C GLU A 65 -13.63 6.59 -25.00
N LEU A 66 -13.45 5.40 -24.42
CA LEU A 66 -13.52 4.11 -25.10
C LEU A 66 -14.45 3.15 -24.35
N ARG A 67 -15.47 2.62 -25.04
CA ARG A 67 -16.22 1.43 -24.60
C ARG A 67 -16.13 0.36 -25.69
N VAL A 68 -15.44 -0.74 -25.37
CA VAL A 68 -15.42 -1.98 -26.17
C VAL A 68 -16.27 -3.01 -25.41
N ASP A 69 -17.34 -3.52 -26.02
CA ASP A 69 -18.39 -4.24 -25.28
C ASP A 69 -19.07 -5.34 -26.12
N GLY A 70 -18.66 -6.59 -25.89
CA GLY A 70 -19.03 -7.71 -26.75
C GLY A 70 -18.39 -7.62 -28.13
N ALA A 71 -17.08 -7.36 -28.17
CA ALA A 71 -16.29 -7.22 -29.39
C ALA A 71 -15.12 -8.22 -29.43
N SER A 72 -14.52 -8.44 -30.60
CA SER A 72 -13.38 -9.36 -30.73
C SER A 72 -12.46 -9.15 -31.92
N ASN A 73 -11.21 -9.60 -31.75
CA ASN A 73 -10.12 -9.50 -32.71
C ASN A 73 -9.81 -8.03 -33.08
N ILE A 74 -9.38 -7.25 -32.10
CA ILE A 74 -9.15 -5.80 -32.22
C ILE A 74 -7.78 -5.44 -31.65
N THR A 75 -7.03 -4.58 -32.35
CA THR A 75 -5.81 -3.95 -31.82
C THR A 75 -5.94 -2.43 -31.92
N PHE A 76 -5.72 -1.74 -30.81
CA PHE A 76 -5.43 -0.31 -30.77
C PHE A 76 -3.91 -0.13 -30.67
N GLN A 77 -3.30 0.76 -31.46
CA GLN A 77 -1.85 0.95 -31.48
C GLN A 77 -1.45 2.41 -31.68
N GLY A 78 -0.53 2.95 -30.88
CA GLY A 78 0.03 4.29 -31.09
C GLY A 78 -1.02 5.41 -30.97
N LEU A 79 -1.97 5.29 -30.04
CA LEU A 79 -3.04 6.27 -29.81
C LEU A 79 -2.80 7.07 -28.52
N ASN A 80 -3.48 8.20 -28.38
CA ASN A 80 -3.63 8.89 -27.11
C ASN A 80 -5.05 8.65 -26.56
N PHE A 81 -5.13 8.17 -25.32
CA PHE A 81 -6.36 8.01 -24.55
C PHE A 81 -6.39 9.12 -23.49
N ASP A 82 -7.17 10.16 -23.77
CA ASP A 82 -7.04 11.49 -23.17
C ASP A 82 -8.30 11.82 -22.35
N TYR A 83 -8.22 11.72 -21.02
CA TYR A 83 -9.31 12.08 -20.13
C TYR A 83 -9.12 13.50 -19.60
N THR A 84 -10.16 14.33 -19.71
CA THR A 84 -10.22 15.64 -19.06
C THR A 84 -11.28 15.61 -17.95
N PHE A 85 -10.90 15.92 -16.72
CA PHE A 85 -11.78 15.92 -15.57
C PHE A 85 -12.90 16.97 -15.74
N SER A 86 -14.16 16.55 -15.56
CA SER A 86 -15.32 17.45 -15.54
C SER A 86 -15.89 17.58 -14.13
N SER A 87 -16.31 18.80 -13.77
CA SER A 87 -16.92 19.08 -12.46
C SER A 87 -18.16 18.19 -12.22
N GLY A 88 -18.05 17.27 -11.27
CA GLY A 88 -19.06 16.27 -10.96
C GLY A 88 -18.69 14.83 -11.35
N ASP A 89 -17.56 14.61 -12.02
CA ASP A 89 -16.98 13.26 -12.16
C ASP A 89 -16.55 12.72 -10.79
N ALA A 90 -16.88 11.47 -10.52
CA ALA A 90 -16.42 10.77 -9.32
C ALA A 90 -14.97 10.31 -9.51
N THR A 91 -14.21 10.16 -8.43
CA THR A 91 -12.84 9.61 -8.46
C THR A 91 -12.77 8.23 -9.13
N SER A 92 -13.86 7.47 -9.10
CA SER A 92 -14.04 6.17 -9.76
C SER A 92 -14.51 6.22 -11.22
N HIS A 93 -14.57 7.40 -11.85
CA HIS A 93 -14.91 7.56 -13.28
C HIS A 93 -14.02 6.66 -14.14
N THR A 94 -14.58 6.02 -15.17
CA THR A 94 -13.88 5.03 -16.01
C THR A 94 -14.14 5.38 -17.49
N PRO A 95 -13.31 6.25 -18.10
CA PRO A 95 -13.52 6.74 -19.47
C PRO A 95 -13.12 5.69 -20.51
N PHE A 96 -12.18 4.79 -20.18
CA PHE A 96 -11.67 3.74 -21.05
C PHE A 96 -11.97 2.35 -20.46
N LEU A 97 -12.67 1.50 -21.21
CA LEU A 97 -13.28 0.27 -20.69
C LEU A 97 -13.46 -0.81 -21.77
N VAL A 98 -12.79 -1.95 -21.57
CA VAL A 98 -13.00 -3.21 -22.29
C VAL A 98 -13.87 -4.13 -21.44
N ASP A 99 -14.96 -4.64 -22.01
CA ASP A 99 -15.96 -5.46 -21.30
C ASP A 99 -16.51 -6.57 -22.20
N ASN A 100 -16.78 -7.75 -21.65
CA ASN A 100 -17.39 -8.89 -22.36
C ASN A 100 -16.69 -9.27 -23.70
N SER A 101 -15.39 -9.02 -23.85
CA SER A 101 -14.68 -9.02 -25.14
C SER A 101 -13.53 -10.03 -25.20
N VAL A 102 -13.11 -10.42 -26.42
CA VAL A 102 -12.10 -11.49 -26.63
C VAL A 102 -11.06 -11.11 -27.68
N ASN A 103 -9.77 -11.35 -27.42
CA ASN A 103 -8.66 -10.99 -28.31
C ASN A 103 -8.64 -9.48 -28.60
N VAL A 104 -8.28 -8.71 -27.57
CA VAL A 104 -8.19 -7.24 -27.60
C VAL A 104 -6.80 -6.81 -27.16
N THR A 105 -6.07 -6.13 -28.03
CA THR A 105 -4.75 -5.55 -27.73
C THR A 105 -4.83 -4.03 -27.66
N ILE A 106 -4.15 -3.41 -26.70
CA ILE A 106 -3.79 -1.99 -26.73
C ILE A 106 -2.28 -1.92 -26.57
N ALA A 107 -1.61 -1.29 -27.55
CA ALA A 107 -0.16 -1.24 -27.61
C ALA A 107 0.40 0.14 -27.96
N GLU A 108 1.64 0.42 -27.55
CA GLU A 108 2.38 1.63 -27.93
C GLU A 108 1.61 2.96 -27.65
N SER A 109 0.65 2.96 -26.72
CA SER A 109 -0.33 4.05 -26.55
C SER A 109 -0.18 4.76 -25.20
N VAL A 110 -0.63 6.02 -25.12
CA VAL A 110 -0.61 6.82 -23.90
C VAL A 110 -2.01 6.88 -23.30
N PHE A 111 -2.11 6.77 -21.97
CA PHE A 111 -3.31 7.00 -21.17
C PHE A 111 -3.06 8.20 -20.24
N SER A 112 -3.45 9.39 -20.71
CA SER A 112 -3.37 10.64 -19.96
C SER A 112 -4.58 10.79 -19.06
N GLY A 113 -4.35 10.81 -17.75
CA GLY A 113 -5.32 11.23 -16.74
C GLY A 113 -5.41 12.74 -16.61
N ASP A 114 -6.04 13.18 -15.51
CA ASP A 114 -6.19 14.59 -15.12
C ASP A 114 -6.38 14.65 -13.59
N VAL A 115 -6.16 15.82 -13.00
CA VAL A 115 -6.30 16.03 -11.55
C VAL A 115 -7.69 16.54 -11.19
N ALA A 116 -8.23 16.08 -10.06
CA ALA A 116 -9.51 16.59 -9.55
C ALA A 116 -9.42 18.08 -9.16
N GLN A 117 -10.53 18.81 -9.34
CA GLN A 117 -10.65 20.24 -9.03
C GLN A 117 -12.05 20.59 -8.53
N GLY A 118 -12.17 21.14 -7.32
CA GLY A 118 -13.45 21.50 -6.70
C GLY A 118 -14.25 20.29 -6.18
N VAL A 119 -13.58 19.21 -5.80
CA VAL A 119 -14.15 17.96 -5.28
C VAL A 119 -13.98 17.86 -3.76
N SER A 120 -12.74 17.82 -3.27
CA SER A 120 -12.40 17.78 -1.84
C SER A 120 -10.95 18.18 -1.59
N THR A 121 -10.59 18.58 -0.37
CA THR A 121 -9.18 18.80 0.01
C THR A 121 -8.31 17.55 -0.15
N SER A 122 -8.91 16.37 -0.01
CA SER A 122 -8.31 15.04 -0.21
C SER A 122 -8.37 14.52 -1.65
N SER A 123 -8.67 15.39 -2.63
CA SER A 123 -8.69 15.03 -4.05
C SER A 123 -8.17 16.14 -4.96
N ASP A 124 -8.40 17.40 -4.62
CA ASP A 124 -8.05 18.53 -5.46
C ASP A 124 -6.54 18.63 -5.65
N GLY A 125 -6.09 18.61 -6.91
CA GLY A 125 -4.67 18.59 -7.29
C GLY A 125 -4.03 17.21 -7.39
N TYR A 126 -4.78 16.12 -7.14
CA TYR A 126 -4.31 14.74 -7.29
C TYR A 126 -5.05 14.00 -8.42
N GLY A 127 -4.40 12.99 -9.01
CA GLY A 127 -4.93 12.22 -10.14
C GLY A 127 -6.30 11.60 -9.88
N THR A 128 -7.17 11.60 -10.89
CA THR A 128 -8.57 11.17 -10.76
C THR A 128 -9.03 10.26 -11.90
N GLY A 129 -10.09 9.49 -11.68
CA GLY A 129 -10.57 8.51 -12.66
C GLY A 129 -9.67 7.27 -12.80
N ARG A 130 -10.05 6.34 -13.69
CA ARG A 130 -9.35 5.07 -13.90
C ARG A 130 -8.85 4.94 -15.34
N GLY A 131 -7.54 4.74 -15.51
CA GLY A 131 -6.88 4.81 -16.83
C GLY A 131 -7.39 3.78 -17.83
N ILE A 132 -7.57 2.54 -17.41
CA ILE A 132 -8.43 1.59 -18.13
C ILE A 132 -9.02 0.54 -17.19
N ALA A 133 -10.24 0.10 -17.49
CA ALA A 133 -10.80 -1.10 -16.90
C ALA A 133 -10.97 -2.24 -17.92
N VAL A 134 -10.64 -3.47 -17.52
CA VAL A 134 -10.90 -4.70 -18.27
C VAL A 134 -11.80 -5.60 -17.45
N ARG A 135 -12.96 -6.01 -18.00
CA ARG A 135 -13.99 -6.76 -17.25
C ARG A 135 -14.58 -7.89 -18.09
N ASN A 136 -14.92 -9.02 -17.47
CA ASN A 136 -15.66 -10.13 -18.13
C ASN A 136 -15.06 -10.59 -19.48
N SER A 137 -13.74 -10.45 -19.67
CA SER A 137 -13.07 -10.53 -20.98
C SER A 137 -11.97 -11.58 -20.99
N SER A 138 -11.48 -11.95 -22.18
CA SER A 138 -10.32 -12.85 -22.29
C SER A 138 -9.39 -12.54 -23.44
N GLU A 139 -8.16 -13.07 -23.40
CA GLU A 139 -7.12 -12.81 -24.41
C GLU A 139 -6.89 -11.29 -24.56
N VAL A 140 -6.67 -10.58 -23.44
CA VAL A 140 -6.51 -9.12 -23.42
C VAL A 140 -5.07 -8.74 -23.11
N ALA A 141 -4.45 -7.95 -23.99
CA ALA A 141 -3.05 -7.56 -23.88
C ALA A 141 -2.87 -6.04 -23.85
N LEU A 142 -2.22 -5.53 -22.80
CA LEU A 142 -1.79 -4.15 -22.64
C LEU A 142 -0.26 -4.13 -22.68
N VAL A 143 0.31 -3.69 -23.80
CA VAL A 143 1.75 -3.84 -24.10
C VAL A 143 2.41 -2.50 -24.45
N ASP A 144 3.54 -2.16 -23.83
CA ASP A 144 4.32 -0.95 -24.15
C ASP A 144 3.51 0.36 -24.10
N ASN A 145 2.53 0.48 -23.19
CA ASN A 145 1.73 1.70 -23.00
C ASN A 145 2.25 2.55 -21.84
N GLU A 146 1.87 3.82 -21.80
CA GLU A 146 2.18 4.78 -20.73
C GLU A 146 0.90 5.20 -19.99
N PHE A 147 0.91 5.27 -18.65
CA PHE A 147 -0.24 5.67 -17.82
C PHE A 147 0.16 6.67 -16.73
N PHE A 148 -0.46 7.85 -16.71
CA PHE A 148 -0.20 8.87 -15.68
C PHE A 148 -1.41 9.72 -15.27
N ASP A 149 -1.28 10.37 -14.11
CA ASP A 149 -2.28 11.27 -13.49
C ASP A 149 -3.64 10.62 -13.18
N TRP A 150 -3.68 9.31 -12.94
CA TRP A 150 -4.91 8.58 -12.57
C TRP A 150 -5.12 8.46 -11.06
N TRP A 151 -6.36 8.20 -10.66
CA TRP A 151 -6.61 7.61 -9.33
C TRP A 151 -6.07 6.19 -9.30
N LYS A 152 -6.51 5.34 -10.24
CA LYS A 152 -5.99 3.97 -10.42
C LYS A 152 -5.73 3.70 -11.90
N ALA A 153 -4.49 3.44 -12.33
CA ALA A 153 -4.16 3.41 -13.76
C ALA A 153 -4.77 2.21 -14.51
N LEU A 154 -4.67 0.99 -13.97
CA LEU A 154 -5.25 -0.22 -14.56
C LEU A 154 -6.15 -0.95 -13.55
N GLY A 155 -7.35 -1.38 -13.96
CA GLY A 155 -8.20 -2.27 -13.17
C GLY A 155 -8.77 -3.46 -13.95
N VAL A 156 -8.42 -4.70 -13.59
CA VAL A 156 -8.88 -5.93 -14.27
C VAL A 156 -9.74 -6.77 -13.32
N SER A 157 -10.92 -7.22 -13.76
CA SER A 157 -11.70 -8.19 -12.98
C SER A 157 -12.53 -9.18 -13.79
N ASN A 158 -12.81 -10.35 -13.20
CA ASN A 158 -13.67 -11.41 -13.77
C ASN A 158 -13.22 -11.82 -15.19
N SER A 159 -11.91 -11.87 -15.44
CA SER A 159 -11.32 -11.96 -16.79
C SER A 159 -10.16 -12.96 -16.82
N ASN A 160 -9.87 -13.58 -17.97
CA ASN A 160 -8.83 -14.61 -18.08
C ASN A 160 -7.88 -14.46 -19.28
N ASP A 161 -6.68 -15.00 -19.20
CA ASP A 161 -5.63 -14.86 -20.24
C ASP A 161 -5.34 -13.37 -20.52
N ILE A 162 -4.66 -12.74 -19.55
CA ILE A 162 -4.42 -11.30 -19.48
C ILE A 162 -2.92 -11.03 -19.46
N LEU A 163 -2.43 -10.22 -20.41
CA LEU A 163 -1.03 -9.80 -20.48
C LEU A 163 -0.92 -8.29 -20.21
N VAL A 164 -0.05 -7.92 -19.28
CA VAL A 164 0.31 -6.53 -18.97
C VAL A 164 1.84 -6.45 -19.01
N SER A 165 2.40 -5.98 -20.12
CA SER A 165 3.86 -6.06 -20.34
C SER A 165 4.48 -4.77 -20.87
N GLY A 166 5.70 -4.46 -20.42
CA GLY A 166 6.47 -3.32 -20.95
C GLY A 166 5.87 -1.93 -20.68
N ASN A 167 4.79 -1.82 -19.88
CA ASN A 167 4.11 -0.55 -19.67
C ASN A 167 4.88 0.34 -18.69
N ASN A 168 4.77 1.65 -18.88
CA ASN A 168 5.24 2.69 -17.97
C ASN A 168 4.04 3.22 -17.16
N VAL A 169 4.11 3.24 -15.82
CA VAL A 169 2.97 3.59 -14.95
C VAL A 169 3.43 4.51 -13.82
N HIS A 170 3.08 5.79 -13.87
CA HIS A 170 3.60 6.79 -12.92
C HIS A 170 2.63 7.91 -12.56
N SER A 171 2.98 8.75 -11.58
CA SER A 171 2.21 9.95 -11.20
C SER A 171 0.77 9.67 -10.77
N ASN A 172 0.48 8.43 -10.38
CA ASN A 172 -0.85 7.98 -9.96
C ASN A 172 -1.06 8.20 -8.46
N ARG A 173 -2.31 8.41 -8.04
CA ARG A 173 -2.68 8.75 -6.66
C ARG A 173 -2.86 7.54 -5.74
N SER A 174 -3.42 6.45 -6.26
CA SER A 174 -3.69 5.21 -5.52
C SER A 174 -2.98 4.04 -6.21
N ASP A 175 -3.69 3.14 -6.90
CA ASP A 175 -3.08 1.92 -7.45
C ASP A 175 -2.48 2.13 -8.84
N GLY A 176 -1.33 1.55 -9.12
CA GLY A 176 -0.85 1.33 -10.49
C GLY A 176 -1.74 0.32 -11.20
N MET A 177 -1.88 -0.89 -10.63
CA MET A 177 -2.65 -1.98 -11.22
C MET A 177 -3.44 -2.74 -10.15
N ILE A 178 -4.77 -2.83 -10.29
CA ILE A 178 -5.64 -3.60 -9.38
C ILE A 178 -6.32 -4.78 -10.11
N PHE A 179 -6.23 -5.96 -9.50
CA PHE A 179 -6.79 -7.21 -10.03
C PHE A 179 -7.78 -7.85 -9.03
N GLY A 180 -8.78 -8.57 -9.54
CA GLY A 180 -9.66 -9.39 -8.70
C GLY A 180 -10.52 -10.38 -9.48
N ASN A 181 -10.55 -11.64 -9.05
CA ASN A 181 -11.11 -12.77 -9.80
C ASN A 181 -10.58 -12.84 -11.24
N VAL A 182 -9.25 -12.96 -11.39
CA VAL A 182 -8.61 -13.17 -12.70
C VAL A 182 -7.90 -14.51 -12.76
N ASP A 183 -7.91 -15.16 -13.91
CA ASP A 183 -7.23 -16.44 -14.15
C ASP A 183 -6.24 -16.33 -15.31
N GLN A 184 -5.04 -16.90 -15.18
CA GLN A 184 -3.98 -16.83 -16.19
C GLN A 184 -3.62 -15.37 -16.52
N VAL A 185 -2.94 -14.70 -15.58
CA VAL A 185 -2.47 -13.31 -15.73
C VAL A 185 -0.95 -13.23 -15.69
N VAL A 186 -0.37 -12.47 -16.63
CA VAL A 186 1.07 -12.20 -16.71
C VAL A 186 1.28 -10.69 -16.66
N ILE A 187 1.97 -10.24 -15.62
CA ILE A 187 2.40 -8.85 -15.41
C ILE A 187 3.93 -8.85 -15.54
N GLU A 188 4.47 -8.51 -16.72
CA GLU A 188 5.89 -8.67 -16.98
C GLU A 188 6.64 -7.46 -17.56
N GLY A 189 7.69 -7.05 -16.86
CA GLY A 189 8.62 -6.02 -17.29
C GLY A 189 8.04 -4.61 -17.43
N ASN A 190 7.04 -4.30 -16.62
CA ASN A 190 6.52 -2.94 -16.47
C ASN A 190 7.46 -2.13 -15.56
N TYR A 191 7.53 -0.81 -15.77
CA TYR A 191 8.16 0.14 -14.86
C TYR A 191 7.05 0.92 -14.15
N ILE A 192 7.04 0.91 -12.81
CA ILE A 192 5.99 1.52 -11.99
C ILE A 192 6.67 2.45 -10.97
N HIS A 193 6.41 3.76 -11.06
CA HIS A 193 7.21 4.75 -10.33
C HIS A 193 6.52 6.09 -10.03
N ASP A 194 7.14 6.97 -9.23
CA ASP A 194 6.74 8.37 -9.01
C ASP A 194 5.25 8.58 -8.64
N PHE A 195 4.69 7.83 -7.70
CA PHE A 195 3.28 8.03 -7.30
C PHE A 195 3.09 9.35 -6.56
N LEU A 196 1.93 9.99 -6.76
CA LEU A 196 1.56 11.29 -6.19
C LEU A 196 0.33 11.11 -5.31
N ARG A 197 0.56 10.55 -4.13
CA ARG A 197 -0.50 10.13 -3.19
C ARG A 197 -1.16 11.35 -2.57
N SER A 198 -2.47 11.25 -2.28
CA SER A 198 -3.15 12.27 -1.48
C SER A 198 -3.07 11.88 0.00
N PRO A 199 -2.30 12.59 0.86
CA PRO A 199 -2.01 12.11 2.22
C PRO A 199 -3.26 12.03 3.13
N THR A 200 -4.29 12.83 2.83
CA THR A 200 -5.51 12.97 3.64
C THR A 200 -6.72 12.21 3.07
N SER A 201 -6.47 11.20 2.24
CA SER A 201 -7.53 10.51 1.47
C SER A 201 -7.92 9.12 1.95
N GLY A 202 -7.08 8.45 2.75
CA GLY A 202 -7.23 7.01 3.03
C GLY A 202 -6.94 6.11 1.81
N ASP A 203 -6.39 6.66 0.71
CA ASP A 203 -6.04 5.86 -0.45
C ASP A 203 -4.88 4.90 -0.12
N HIS A 204 -5.17 3.60 -0.05
CA HIS A 204 -4.14 2.58 -0.29
C HIS A 204 -3.48 2.88 -1.65
N ALA A 205 -2.16 2.82 -1.71
CA ALA A 205 -1.39 3.09 -2.91
C ALA A 205 -0.50 1.88 -3.20
N ASP A 206 -0.98 1.02 -4.08
CA ASP A 206 -0.34 -0.23 -4.48
C ASP A 206 0.22 -0.14 -5.89
N MET A 207 1.50 -0.44 -6.09
CA MET A 207 2.00 -0.57 -7.47
C MET A 207 1.32 -1.74 -8.21
N ILE A 208 1.14 -2.89 -7.54
CA ILE A 208 0.35 -4.03 -8.01
C ILE A 208 -0.49 -4.62 -6.87
N GLN A 209 -1.81 -4.43 -6.91
CA GLN A 209 -2.79 -4.97 -5.95
C GLN A 209 -3.56 -6.17 -6.51
N PHE A 210 -3.71 -7.24 -5.73
CA PHE A 210 -4.74 -8.25 -5.92
C PHE A 210 -5.73 -8.24 -4.75
N THR A 211 -7.02 -8.31 -5.09
CA THR A 211 -8.12 -8.37 -4.12
C THR A 211 -9.02 -9.58 -4.35
N ARG A 212 -9.66 -10.05 -3.28
CA ARG A 212 -10.68 -11.11 -3.32
C ARG A 212 -12.12 -10.56 -3.41
N ASN A 213 -12.27 -9.22 -3.49
CA ASN A 213 -13.56 -8.49 -3.57
C ASN A 213 -14.49 -8.91 -4.72
N SER A 214 -13.99 -9.60 -5.75
CA SER A 214 -14.79 -10.17 -6.86
C SER A 214 -14.74 -11.70 -6.91
N GLY A 215 -14.10 -12.35 -5.93
CA GLY A 215 -13.58 -13.72 -5.99
C GLY A 215 -12.05 -13.75 -6.08
N THR A 216 -11.46 -14.89 -5.73
CA THR A 216 -10.00 -15.10 -5.68
C THR A 216 -9.41 -15.38 -7.06
N SER A 217 -8.21 -14.85 -7.32
CA SER A 217 -7.47 -15.01 -8.59
C SER A 217 -6.53 -16.23 -8.61
N SER A 218 -6.22 -16.73 -9.81
CA SER A 218 -5.38 -17.93 -10.02
C SER A 218 -4.45 -17.83 -11.24
N ASN A 219 -3.39 -18.66 -11.27
CA ASN A 219 -2.40 -18.72 -12.34
C ASN A 219 -1.78 -17.33 -12.63
N ILE A 220 -1.16 -16.77 -11.59
CA ILE A 220 -0.66 -15.40 -11.54
C ILE A 220 0.86 -15.42 -11.73
N THR A 221 1.37 -14.63 -12.67
CA THR A 221 2.80 -14.40 -12.88
C THR A 221 3.09 -12.91 -12.83
N ILE A 222 4.00 -12.49 -11.93
CA ILE A 222 4.50 -11.11 -11.81
C ILE A 222 6.02 -11.18 -11.94
N GLN A 223 6.58 -10.82 -13.10
CA GLN A 223 8.00 -11.07 -13.37
C GLN A 223 8.78 -9.95 -14.07
N ASN A 224 10.06 -9.82 -13.75
CA ASN A 224 10.98 -8.82 -14.32
C ASN A 224 10.59 -7.34 -14.13
N ASN A 225 9.52 -7.02 -13.37
CA ASN A 225 9.06 -5.63 -13.22
C ASN A 225 10.05 -4.82 -12.37
N ILE A 226 10.09 -3.51 -12.60
CA ILE A 226 10.83 -2.56 -11.77
C ILE A 226 9.80 -1.65 -11.09
N LEU A 227 9.74 -1.73 -9.76
CA LEU A 227 8.83 -0.98 -8.90
C LEU A 227 9.71 -0.03 -8.07
N ASP A 228 9.72 1.26 -8.43
CA ASP A 228 10.63 2.23 -7.84
C ASP A 228 9.86 3.44 -7.31
N ILE A 229 9.91 3.69 -6.00
CA ILE A 229 9.35 4.90 -5.39
C ILE A 229 9.75 6.18 -6.14
N GLY A 230 10.95 6.19 -6.74
CA GLY A 230 11.44 7.27 -7.58
C GLY A 230 11.47 8.58 -6.81
N SER A 231 10.94 9.63 -7.42
CA SER A 231 10.73 10.98 -6.86
C SER A 231 9.36 11.16 -6.20
N GLY A 232 8.54 10.10 -6.12
CA GLY A 232 7.18 10.14 -5.58
C GLY A 232 7.07 9.76 -4.10
N ASP A 233 5.83 9.60 -3.65
CA ASP A 233 5.48 9.16 -2.30
C ASP A 233 5.67 7.65 -2.11
N PHE A 234 5.89 7.22 -0.87
CA PHE A 234 5.98 5.81 -0.51
C PHE A 234 4.70 5.04 -0.83
N THR A 235 4.84 3.84 -1.37
CA THR A 235 3.72 2.98 -1.79
C THR A 235 3.87 1.59 -1.18
N GLN A 236 2.76 0.87 -1.05
CA GLN A 236 2.83 -0.59 -1.07
C GLN A 236 3.31 -1.03 -2.48
N SER A 237 4.09 -2.11 -2.56
CA SER A 237 4.71 -2.52 -3.83
C SER A 237 3.92 -3.63 -4.52
N ILE A 238 4.03 -4.88 -4.06
CA ILE A 238 3.13 -5.97 -4.50
C ILE A 238 2.31 -6.40 -3.28
N PHE A 239 0.98 -6.25 -3.35
CA PHE A 239 0.07 -6.61 -2.27
C PHE A 239 -1.07 -7.51 -2.74
N MET A 240 -1.30 -8.61 -2.03
CA MET A 240 -2.32 -9.59 -2.34
C MET A 240 -3.03 -9.99 -1.03
N GLY A 241 -3.94 -9.14 -0.55
CA GLY A 241 -4.61 -9.29 0.75
C GLY A 241 -6.13 -9.01 0.71
N ASN A 242 -6.50 -7.74 0.53
CA ASN A 242 -7.87 -7.24 0.76
C ASN A 242 -9.01 -8.06 0.14
N GLY A 243 -10.09 -8.26 0.91
CA GLY A 243 -11.33 -8.83 0.36
C GLY A 243 -12.38 -9.38 1.33
N GLY A 244 -12.26 -9.21 2.65
CA GLY A 244 -13.28 -9.65 3.62
C GLY A 244 -13.51 -11.18 3.69
N THR A 245 -12.53 -11.96 3.23
CA THR A 245 -12.53 -13.43 3.25
C THR A 245 -11.45 -13.92 4.19
N SER A 246 -11.77 -14.86 5.11
CA SER A 246 -10.77 -15.36 6.06
C SER A 246 -9.59 -16.03 5.34
N ASP A 247 -8.38 -15.57 5.63
CA ASP A 247 -7.11 -16.18 5.20
C ASP A 247 -6.85 -17.55 5.84
N SER A 248 -7.75 -18.05 6.68
CA SER A 248 -7.72 -19.44 7.17
C SER A 248 -8.47 -20.44 6.26
N ASP A 249 -9.29 -20.00 5.30
CA ASP A 249 -10.07 -20.87 4.41
C ASP A 249 -9.29 -21.20 3.11
N PRO A 250 -8.84 -22.45 2.91
CA PRO A 250 -8.10 -22.85 1.70
C PRO A 250 -8.89 -22.71 0.39
N SER A 251 -10.21 -22.52 0.46
CA SER A 251 -11.04 -22.24 -0.72
C SER A 251 -10.92 -20.80 -1.23
N GLN A 252 -10.40 -19.87 -0.40
CA GLN A 252 -10.21 -18.45 -0.72
C GLN A 252 -8.74 -18.10 -1.02
N PHE A 253 -7.82 -19.06 -0.93
CA PHE A 253 -6.39 -18.89 -1.19
C PHE A 253 -6.12 -18.60 -2.67
N TYR A 254 -5.22 -17.67 -2.98
CA TYR A 254 -4.71 -17.49 -4.35
C TYR A 254 -4.03 -18.79 -4.82
N GLN A 255 -4.23 -19.19 -6.08
CA GLN A 255 -3.72 -20.48 -6.59
C GLN A 255 -2.66 -20.25 -7.66
N ASN A 256 -1.53 -20.97 -7.60
CA ASN A 256 -0.47 -20.94 -8.60
C ASN A 256 0.08 -19.52 -8.83
N VAL A 257 0.84 -19.01 -7.85
CA VAL A 257 1.38 -17.64 -7.85
C VAL A 257 2.89 -17.68 -8.08
N LEU A 258 3.40 -16.95 -9.07
CA LEU A 258 4.82 -16.75 -9.34
C LEU A 258 5.14 -15.26 -9.27
N ILE A 259 6.05 -14.87 -8.38
CA ILE A 259 6.59 -13.51 -8.27
C ILE A 259 8.10 -13.62 -8.43
N ASP A 260 8.61 -13.39 -9.65
CA ASP A 260 9.98 -13.76 -10.03
C ASP A 260 10.81 -12.61 -10.61
N ASN A 261 12.07 -12.51 -10.21
CA ASN A 261 13.06 -11.64 -10.87
C ASN A 261 12.73 -10.13 -10.87
N ASN A 262 11.80 -9.66 -10.02
CA ASN A 262 11.43 -8.23 -9.94
C ASN A 262 12.45 -7.41 -9.12
N VAL A 263 12.53 -6.11 -9.37
CA VAL A 263 13.29 -5.14 -8.56
C VAL A 263 12.31 -4.20 -7.86
N ILE A 264 12.47 -4.02 -6.56
CA ILE A 264 11.61 -3.18 -5.72
C ILE A 264 12.51 -2.22 -4.92
N TYR A 265 12.32 -0.92 -5.13
CA TYR A 265 12.93 0.17 -4.37
C TYR A 265 11.83 0.96 -3.66
N ASN A 266 11.69 0.81 -2.35
CA ASN A 266 10.62 1.48 -1.60
C ASN A 266 10.98 1.74 -0.12
N SER A 267 10.10 2.46 0.57
CA SER A 267 10.19 2.82 2.00
C SER A 267 8.88 2.51 2.74
N GLN A 268 8.27 1.36 2.40
CA GLN A 268 7.03 0.83 2.99
C GLN A 268 7.18 -0.68 3.26
N ALA A 269 6.56 -1.21 4.31
CA ALA A 269 6.76 -2.59 4.79
C ALA A 269 6.32 -3.71 3.82
N HIS A 270 5.32 -3.46 2.98
CA HIS A 270 4.77 -4.40 2.00
C HIS A 270 5.55 -4.31 0.67
N GLY A 271 6.81 -4.76 0.70
CA GLY A 271 7.60 -4.97 -0.51
C GLY A 271 6.96 -6.05 -1.38
N ILE A 272 6.74 -7.23 -0.81
CA ILE A 272 5.86 -8.25 -1.41
C ILE A 272 5.01 -8.85 -0.28
N THR A 273 3.69 -8.73 -0.33
CA THR A 273 2.76 -9.29 0.64
C THR A 273 1.76 -10.20 -0.06
N VAL A 274 1.65 -11.46 0.37
CA VAL A 274 0.61 -12.39 -0.07
C VAL A 274 -0.03 -13.05 1.14
N SER A 275 -1.29 -12.70 1.44
CA SER A 275 -1.89 -13.03 2.74
C SER A 275 -2.24 -14.51 2.88
N SER A 276 -2.80 -15.18 1.87
CA SER A 276 -2.79 -16.66 1.79
C SER A 276 -2.93 -17.23 0.37
N ALA A 277 -2.07 -18.21 0.06
CA ALA A 277 -1.97 -18.85 -1.25
C ALA A 277 -1.66 -20.36 -1.17
N ASN A 278 -2.02 -21.10 -2.22
CA ASN A 278 -1.53 -22.46 -2.49
C ASN A 278 -0.65 -22.46 -3.75
N ASN A 279 0.49 -23.15 -3.69
CA ASN A 279 1.47 -23.23 -4.77
C ASN A 279 1.99 -21.85 -5.17
N ILE A 280 2.78 -21.24 -4.28
CA ILE A 280 3.37 -19.91 -4.46
C ILE A 280 4.90 -19.99 -4.50
N ALA A 281 5.50 -19.34 -5.49
CA ALA A 281 6.93 -19.10 -5.60
C ALA A 281 7.22 -17.60 -5.61
N ILE A 282 8.01 -17.12 -4.66
CA ILE A 282 8.59 -15.77 -4.64
C ILE A 282 10.09 -15.95 -4.77
N THR A 283 10.64 -15.68 -5.95
CA THR A 283 12.02 -16.06 -6.30
C THR A 283 12.81 -14.97 -6.99
N ASN A 284 14.12 -14.92 -6.76
CA ASN A 284 15.04 -14.02 -7.45
C ASN A 284 14.67 -12.51 -7.36
N ASN A 285 13.85 -12.06 -6.41
CA ASN A 285 13.47 -10.65 -6.32
C ASN A 285 14.54 -9.85 -5.57
N SER A 286 14.77 -8.61 -5.97
CA SER A 286 15.60 -7.64 -5.26
C SER A 286 14.73 -6.60 -4.56
N VAL A 287 14.41 -6.84 -3.30
CA VAL A 287 13.59 -5.97 -2.44
C VAL A 287 14.52 -5.13 -1.55
N ILE A 288 14.73 -3.88 -1.95
CA ILE A 288 15.79 -3.01 -1.42
C ILE A 288 15.15 -1.76 -0.79
N ALA A 289 15.51 -1.49 0.47
CA ALA A 289 15.00 -0.36 1.23
C ALA A 289 15.74 0.93 0.84
N VAL A 290 15.01 1.97 0.43
CA VAL A 290 15.59 3.29 0.12
C VAL A 290 15.18 4.34 1.16
N ASP A 291 15.89 5.47 1.22
CA ASP A 291 15.59 6.59 2.12
C ASP A 291 14.88 7.71 1.34
N ILE A 292 13.71 8.14 1.82
CA ILE A 292 13.17 9.45 1.47
C ILE A 292 13.08 10.31 2.73
N GLY A 293 13.76 11.46 2.71
CA GLY A 293 13.92 12.34 3.88
C GLY A 293 12.69 13.18 4.22
N LEU A 294 11.49 12.59 4.11
CA LEU A 294 10.19 13.24 4.21
C LEU A 294 9.13 12.41 4.97
N THR A 295 9.36 11.12 5.23
CA THR A 295 8.31 10.18 5.73
C THR A 295 8.23 9.99 7.23
N GLY A 296 9.04 10.69 8.01
CA GLY A 296 9.06 10.52 9.47
C GLY A 296 9.42 9.10 9.93
N GLY A 297 10.11 8.32 9.09
CA GLY A 297 10.49 6.94 9.36
C GLY A 297 10.76 6.16 8.08
N VAL A 298 11.38 4.98 8.21
CA VAL A 298 11.57 4.04 7.11
C VAL A 298 10.93 2.72 7.49
N ALA A 299 9.69 2.50 7.04
CA ALA A 299 9.10 1.18 7.04
C ALA A 299 9.87 0.30 6.04
N ILE A 300 10.67 -0.65 6.54
CA ILE A 300 11.61 -1.42 5.72
C ILE A 300 10.83 -2.48 4.91
N PRO A 301 10.91 -2.53 3.56
CA PRO A 301 10.17 -3.50 2.76
C PRO A 301 10.61 -4.95 3.03
N LYS A 302 9.64 -5.76 3.45
CA LYS A 302 9.74 -7.20 3.76
C LYS A 302 9.09 -8.04 2.63
N ILE A 303 9.37 -9.34 2.61
CA ILE A 303 8.53 -10.34 1.93
C ILE A 303 7.64 -10.98 3.02
N ASN A 304 6.34 -10.77 2.95
CA ASN A 304 5.35 -11.28 3.90
C ASN A 304 4.48 -12.34 3.19
N VAL A 305 4.47 -13.57 3.70
CA VAL A 305 3.54 -14.61 3.25
C VAL A 305 2.80 -15.12 4.46
N GLY A 306 1.46 -15.03 4.49
CA GLY A 306 0.71 -15.44 5.68
C GLY A 306 0.85 -16.94 5.95
N GLY A 307 1.02 -17.29 7.23
CA GLY A 307 1.51 -18.60 7.68
C GLY A 307 0.64 -19.81 7.31
N ALA A 308 -0.62 -19.59 6.92
CA ALA A 308 -1.55 -20.60 6.43
C ALA A 308 -1.32 -21.01 4.95
N SER A 309 -0.48 -20.26 4.22
CA SER A 309 -0.11 -20.57 2.84
C SER A 309 0.56 -21.95 2.72
N THR A 310 0.39 -22.61 1.57
CA THR A 310 0.80 -24.01 1.35
C THR A 310 1.51 -24.22 0.01
N ASN A 311 2.40 -25.22 -0.07
CA ASN A 311 3.33 -25.45 -1.17
C ASN A 311 4.13 -24.17 -1.52
N VAL A 312 4.83 -23.59 -0.54
CA VAL A 312 5.47 -22.28 -0.64
C VAL A 312 6.96 -22.41 -0.99
N THR A 313 7.47 -21.56 -1.88
CA THR A 313 8.89 -21.50 -2.26
C THR A 313 9.39 -20.06 -2.18
N LEU A 314 10.31 -19.76 -1.27
CA LEU A 314 10.90 -18.43 -1.11
C LEU A 314 12.41 -18.56 -1.28
N GLN A 315 12.94 -18.30 -2.48
CA GLN A 315 14.34 -18.58 -2.80
C GLN A 315 15.08 -17.48 -3.55
N GLN A 316 16.38 -17.35 -3.25
CA GLN A 316 17.30 -16.47 -3.98
C GLN A 316 16.86 -15.00 -4.02
N ASN A 317 16.00 -14.55 -3.09
CA ASN A 317 15.63 -13.14 -2.99
C ASN A 317 16.70 -12.36 -2.20
N VAL A 318 16.92 -11.09 -2.54
CA VAL A 318 17.58 -10.10 -1.67
C VAL A 318 16.47 -9.32 -0.99
N VAL A 319 16.44 -9.30 0.34
CA VAL A 319 15.33 -8.71 1.12
C VAL A 319 15.78 -8.35 2.53
N SER A 320 15.11 -7.42 3.20
CA SER A 320 15.35 -7.11 4.61
C SER A 320 14.94 -8.23 5.57
N ASN A 321 13.77 -8.84 5.35
CA ASN A 321 13.23 -9.95 6.14
C ASN A 321 12.20 -10.78 5.34
N VAL A 322 11.96 -12.02 5.77
CA VAL A 322 10.90 -12.91 5.27
C VAL A 322 10.00 -13.30 6.44
N VAL A 323 8.73 -12.86 6.40
CA VAL A 323 7.74 -13.03 7.48
C VAL A 323 6.78 -14.19 7.19
N GLY A 324 6.35 -14.88 8.24
CA GLY A 324 5.37 -15.98 8.20
C GLY A 324 5.96 -17.37 7.96
N TYR A 325 7.23 -17.48 7.51
CA TYR A 325 7.92 -18.77 7.52
C TYR A 325 8.36 -19.14 8.94
N SER A 326 8.01 -20.35 9.33
CA SER A 326 8.05 -20.80 10.72
C SER A 326 8.28 -22.31 10.87
N GLY A 327 8.92 -22.90 9.85
CA GLY A 327 9.20 -24.34 9.80
C GLY A 327 8.03 -25.20 9.29
N GLN A 328 7.05 -24.62 8.59
CA GLN A 328 6.03 -25.37 7.86
C GLN A 328 6.68 -26.40 6.92
N SER A 329 6.20 -27.64 6.91
CA SER A 329 6.89 -28.77 6.28
C SER A 329 6.86 -28.77 4.74
N ASP A 330 5.98 -27.97 4.14
CA ASP A 330 5.77 -27.79 2.72
C ASP A 330 6.22 -26.40 2.22
N TRP A 331 6.92 -25.65 3.07
CA TRP A 331 7.62 -24.42 2.69
C TRP A 331 9.10 -24.71 2.41
N ASN A 332 9.62 -24.16 1.32
CA ASN A 332 11.02 -24.24 0.92
C ASN A 332 11.64 -22.85 0.89
N VAL A 333 12.15 -22.42 2.04
CA VAL A 333 12.83 -21.14 2.23
C VAL A 333 14.35 -21.39 2.24
N SER A 334 15.05 -20.97 1.19
CA SER A 334 16.49 -21.22 1.04
C SER A 334 17.20 -20.22 0.13
N ASN A 335 18.51 -20.02 0.31
CA ASN A 335 19.37 -19.14 -0.50
C ASN A 335 18.95 -17.66 -0.60
N ASN A 336 17.99 -17.17 0.19
CA ASN A 336 17.72 -15.72 0.29
C ASN A 336 18.90 -15.02 1.00
N VAL A 337 19.22 -13.80 0.58
CA VAL A 337 20.18 -12.92 1.24
C VAL A 337 19.43 -11.87 2.04
N THR A 338 19.40 -12.05 3.35
CA THR A 338 18.91 -11.04 4.31
C THR A 338 19.88 -9.86 4.35
N ALA A 339 19.43 -8.66 3.97
CA ALA A 339 20.25 -7.45 3.92
C ALA A 339 19.41 -6.18 4.16
N GLY A 340 19.85 -5.36 5.12
CA GLY A 340 19.34 -4.01 5.34
C GLY A 340 20.33 -2.93 4.89
N LYS A 341 19.99 -1.66 5.17
CA LYS A 341 20.77 -0.49 4.76
C LYS A 341 22.21 -0.47 5.31
N ALA A 342 22.46 -1.13 6.44
CA ALA A 342 23.80 -1.26 7.02
C ALA A 342 24.70 -2.21 6.19
N GLU A 343 24.13 -3.24 5.56
CA GLU A 343 24.87 -4.22 4.76
C GLU A 343 25.06 -3.77 3.31
N TYR A 344 24.16 -2.96 2.76
CA TYR A 344 24.19 -2.55 1.35
C TYR A 344 25.57 -2.02 0.87
N PRO A 345 26.33 -1.19 1.61
CA PRO A 345 27.66 -0.72 1.18
C PRO A 345 28.75 -1.80 1.02
N ALA A 346 28.48 -3.06 1.40
CA ALA A 346 29.35 -4.20 1.19
C ALA A 346 28.79 -5.25 0.21
N LEU A 347 27.56 -5.04 -0.28
CA LEU A 347 26.80 -5.99 -1.11
C LEU A 347 26.34 -5.39 -2.44
N LEU A 348 26.16 -4.08 -2.49
CA LEU A 348 25.55 -3.34 -3.60
C LEU A 348 26.38 -2.10 -3.94
N THR A 349 26.49 -1.80 -5.23
CA THR A 349 27.00 -0.54 -5.78
C THR A 349 25.82 0.34 -6.16
N MET A 350 25.63 1.44 -5.42
CA MET A 350 24.68 2.49 -5.80
C MET A 350 25.20 3.21 -7.05
N TYR A 351 24.40 3.23 -8.10
CA TYR A 351 24.65 3.94 -9.36
C TYR A 351 23.77 5.18 -9.54
N ALA A 352 22.55 5.14 -8.99
CA ALA A 352 21.60 6.24 -8.97
C ALA A 352 20.74 6.19 -7.69
N SER A 353 20.21 7.33 -7.27
CA SER A 353 19.31 7.45 -6.12
C SER A 353 18.25 8.54 -6.30
N THR A 354 17.06 8.35 -5.72
CA THR A 354 15.96 9.34 -5.67
C THR A 354 16.44 10.78 -5.53
N GLN A 355 17.25 11.07 -4.50
CA GLN A 355 17.66 12.44 -4.15
C GLN A 355 18.59 13.10 -5.17
N ALA A 356 19.34 12.34 -5.96
CA ALA A 356 20.35 12.86 -6.88
C ALA A 356 19.91 12.77 -8.36
N ASP A 357 19.17 11.72 -8.71
CA ASP A 357 18.90 11.30 -10.09
C ASP A 357 17.39 11.18 -10.40
N GLY A 358 16.54 11.15 -9.36
CA GLY A 358 15.09 10.98 -9.45
C GLY A 358 14.60 9.53 -9.48
N TYR A 359 15.51 8.55 -9.56
CA TYR A 359 15.24 7.11 -9.60
C TYR A 359 16.38 6.35 -8.90
N ASN A 360 16.18 5.07 -8.60
CA ASN A 360 17.13 4.23 -7.87
C ASN A 360 17.78 3.16 -8.77
N GLN A 361 19.10 2.97 -8.61
CA GLN A 361 19.81 1.80 -9.15
C GLN A 361 20.88 1.34 -8.16
N TYR A 362 20.69 0.12 -7.65
CA TYR A 362 21.62 -0.58 -6.76
C TYR A 362 22.04 -1.88 -7.42
N GLY A 363 23.21 -1.91 -8.04
CA GLY A 363 23.73 -3.10 -8.72
C GLY A 363 24.53 -4.02 -7.81
N VAL A 364 24.62 -5.30 -8.14
CA VAL A 364 25.33 -6.29 -7.29
C VAL A 364 26.83 -6.03 -7.27
N GLN A 365 27.42 -5.96 -6.08
CA GLN A 365 28.86 -5.88 -5.93
C GLN A 365 29.49 -7.26 -6.20
N SER A 366 30.22 -7.39 -7.32
CA SER A 366 30.87 -8.66 -7.66
C SER A 366 31.87 -9.12 -6.59
N GLY A 367 31.83 -10.42 -6.28
CA GLY A 367 32.51 -11.04 -5.15
C GLY A 367 31.81 -10.84 -3.80
N GLY A 368 30.73 -10.05 -3.72
CA GLY A 368 29.90 -9.88 -2.53
C GLY A 368 29.04 -11.12 -2.22
N LEU A 369 28.31 -11.10 -1.10
CA LEU A 369 27.48 -12.26 -0.69
C LEU A 369 26.36 -12.56 -1.69
N ILE A 370 25.75 -11.52 -2.26
CA ILE A 370 24.68 -11.62 -3.27
C ILE A 370 25.21 -12.38 -4.52
N ASP A 371 26.33 -11.93 -5.09
CA ASP A 371 27.02 -12.56 -6.24
C ASP A 371 27.46 -14.01 -5.93
N GLN A 372 27.98 -14.26 -4.73
CA GLN A 372 28.37 -15.61 -4.31
C GLN A 372 27.20 -16.59 -4.13
N MET A 373 26.00 -16.08 -3.84
CA MET A 373 24.79 -16.89 -3.64
C MET A 373 23.90 -16.96 -4.89
N GLY A 374 24.12 -16.12 -5.91
CA GLY A 374 23.24 -16.01 -7.07
C GLY A 374 21.85 -15.51 -6.70
N ALA A 375 21.77 -14.59 -5.74
CA ALA A 375 20.52 -14.04 -5.23
C ALA A 375 20.20 -12.66 -5.85
N GLY A 376 18.94 -12.23 -5.76
CA GLY A 376 18.43 -11.01 -6.36
C GLY A 376 18.11 -11.18 -7.85
N SER A 377 17.55 -10.13 -8.43
CA SER A 377 17.12 -10.11 -9.83
C SER A 377 18.31 -10.03 -10.79
N ASP A 378 18.26 -10.76 -11.91
CA ASP A 378 19.21 -10.62 -13.02
C ASP A 378 19.36 -9.16 -13.48
N ILE A 379 18.33 -8.32 -13.32
CA ILE A 379 18.37 -6.88 -13.62
C ILE A 379 19.45 -6.19 -12.77
N VAL A 380 19.55 -6.50 -11.47
CA VAL A 380 20.52 -5.85 -10.57
C VAL A 380 21.97 -6.29 -10.83
N TYR A 381 22.21 -7.38 -11.55
CA TYR A 381 23.55 -7.79 -11.99
C TYR A 381 24.07 -7.00 -13.21
N ASN A 382 23.17 -6.35 -13.97
CA ASN A 382 23.49 -5.73 -15.25
C ASN A 382 23.51 -4.19 -15.21
N TYR A 383 23.18 -3.55 -14.08
CA TYR A 383 23.28 -2.11 -13.88
C TYR A 383 24.71 -1.56 -14.07
N PRO A 384 24.87 -0.28 -14.51
CA PRO A 384 23.82 0.73 -14.66
C PRO A 384 23.13 0.75 -16.03
N PHE A 385 21.89 1.24 -16.04
CA PHE A 385 21.07 1.47 -17.24
C PHE A 385 20.58 2.92 -17.32
N ALA A 386 20.06 3.34 -18.48
CA ALA A 386 19.26 4.58 -18.57
C ALA A 386 17.80 4.28 -18.18
N PRO A 387 17.09 5.18 -17.46
CA PRO A 387 15.69 4.96 -17.05
C PRO A 387 14.76 4.63 -18.22
N ASP A 388 14.88 5.39 -19.32
CA ASP A 388 14.15 5.22 -20.59
C ASP A 388 14.28 3.80 -21.21
N SER A 389 15.20 2.98 -20.70
CA SER A 389 15.42 1.60 -21.17
C SER A 389 14.69 0.54 -20.35
N TYR A 390 14.12 0.85 -19.18
CA TYR A 390 13.59 -0.15 -18.24
C TYR A 390 12.53 -1.08 -18.85
N THR A 391 11.56 -0.53 -19.56
CA THR A 391 10.53 -1.28 -20.31
C THR A 391 11.13 -2.20 -21.38
N THR A 392 12.19 -1.75 -22.06
CA THR A 392 12.90 -2.53 -23.09
C THR A 392 13.85 -3.60 -22.53
N LEU A 393 14.27 -3.45 -21.27
CA LEU A 393 15.21 -4.36 -20.62
C LEU A 393 14.49 -5.59 -20.08
N ALA A 394 13.36 -5.38 -19.42
CA ALA A 394 12.64 -6.46 -18.73
C ALA A 394 11.87 -7.41 -19.66
N THR A 395 11.67 -7.02 -20.92
CA THR A 395 11.23 -7.93 -22.00
C THR A 395 12.38 -8.76 -22.60
N SER A 396 13.64 -8.43 -22.31
CA SER A 396 14.83 -9.10 -22.90
C SER A 396 15.38 -10.27 -22.05
N SER A 397 15.22 -10.21 -20.72
CA SER A 397 15.72 -11.22 -19.77
C SER A 397 15.13 -12.62 -19.97
N GLY A 398 13.87 -12.70 -20.45
CA GLY A 398 13.15 -13.97 -20.69
C GLY A 398 13.81 -14.94 -21.70
N THR A 399 14.88 -14.52 -22.39
CA THR A 399 15.52 -15.32 -23.45
C THR A 399 16.45 -16.44 -22.93
N THR A 400 16.74 -16.50 -21.61
CA THR A 400 17.69 -17.46 -21.03
C THR A 400 17.12 -18.44 -19.99
N GLY A 401 15.78 -18.61 -19.93
CA GLY A 401 15.09 -19.46 -18.95
C GLY A 401 14.10 -20.51 -19.51
N SER A 402 14.62 -21.65 -20.01
CA SER A 402 13.89 -22.94 -20.21
C SER A 402 12.36 -22.91 -20.47
N THR A 403 11.91 -22.52 -21.66
CA THR A 403 10.49 -22.59 -22.08
C THR A 403 9.90 -24.01 -21.96
N SER A 404 8.98 -24.22 -21.02
CA SER A 404 8.17 -25.45 -20.93
C SER A 404 6.96 -25.36 -21.89
N THR A 405 7.07 -25.99 -23.06
CA THR A 405 6.06 -25.83 -24.13
C THR A 405 4.76 -26.61 -23.88
N GLY A 406 3.75 -25.95 -23.32
CA GLY A 406 2.36 -26.42 -23.32
C GLY A 406 1.73 -26.28 -24.71
N THR A 407 1.76 -27.35 -25.52
CA THR A 407 1.29 -27.29 -26.93
C THR A 407 -0.19 -27.64 -27.10
N THR A 408 -1.01 -26.68 -27.54
CA THR A 408 -2.25 -26.96 -28.31
C THR A 408 -2.33 -26.03 -29.51
N GLY A 409 -1.73 -26.40 -30.64
CA GLY A 409 -1.56 -25.52 -31.80
C GLY A 409 -2.65 -25.64 -32.86
N THR A 410 -2.80 -24.60 -33.68
CA THR A 410 -3.50 -24.65 -34.99
C THR A 410 -2.53 -24.25 -36.09
N THR A 411 -2.40 -25.06 -37.14
CA THR A 411 -1.34 -24.90 -38.16
C THR A 411 -1.81 -24.08 -39.36
N THR A 412 -1.05 -23.05 -39.72
CA THR A 412 -1.00 -22.50 -41.09
C THR A 412 0.46 -22.47 -41.57
N THR A 413 0.68 -22.90 -42.81
CA THR A 413 2.02 -23.02 -43.41
C THR A 413 2.25 -21.87 -44.39
N ASP A 414 3.44 -21.26 -44.33
CA ASP A 414 4.09 -20.77 -45.55
C ASP A 414 5.58 -21.17 -45.55
N THR A 415 6.30 -20.98 -46.66
CA THR A 415 7.55 -21.68 -46.96
C THR A 415 8.54 -20.80 -47.72
N SER A 416 9.83 -21.03 -47.42
CA SER A 416 11.04 -20.40 -48.01
C SER A 416 11.38 -19.00 -47.46
N GLY A 417 12.66 -18.58 -47.45
CA GLY A 417 13.82 -19.17 -48.12
C GLY A 417 15.14 -19.12 -47.34
N THR A 418 16.12 -19.88 -47.82
CA THR A 418 17.45 -20.09 -47.22
C THR A 418 18.49 -19.04 -47.58
N THR A 419 19.30 -18.61 -46.60
CA THR A 419 20.78 -18.61 -46.66
C THR A 419 21.32 -18.52 -45.22
N THR A 420 22.03 -19.51 -44.68
CA THR A 420 23.48 -19.80 -44.83
C THR A 420 24.37 -18.88 -43.99
N ASP A 421 24.74 -19.37 -42.80
CA ASP A 421 25.83 -18.86 -41.95
C ASP A 421 27.21 -19.02 -42.63
N THR A 422 28.11 -18.07 -42.39
CA THR A 422 29.57 -18.29 -42.45
C THR A 422 30.27 -17.30 -41.52
N SER A 423 30.77 -17.79 -40.40
CA SER A 423 31.48 -17.01 -39.39
C SER A 423 32.88 -16.52 -39.81
N GLY A 424 33.21 -15.30 -39.37
CA GLY A 424 34.56 -14.96 -38.87
C GLY A 424 35.55 -14.23 -39.80
N SER A 425 35.93 -13.01 -39.40
CA SER A 425 37.36 -12.63 -39.24
C SER A 425 37.50 -11.39 -38.36
N THR A 426 38.55 -11.36 -37.55
CA THR A 426 39.01 -10.16 -36.84
C THR A 426 39.72 -9.18 -37.79
N SER A 427 39.66 -7.88 -37.49
CA SER A 427 40.79 -6.95 -37.66
C SER A 427 40.58 -5.68 -36.84
N THR A 428 41.58 -5.30 -36.05
CA THR A 428 41.77 -3.94 -35.52
C THR A 428 42.38 -3.03 -36.58
N ASP A 429 42.11 -1.72 -36.52
CA ASP A 429 43.14 -0.69 -36.75
C ASP A 429 42.73 0.64 -36.07
N THR A 430 43.65 1.61 -35.96
CA THR A 430 43.45 2.89 -35.26
C THR A 430 44.13 4.07 -35.98
N SER A 431 43.33 4.89 -36.67
CA SER A 431 43.63 6.28 -37.07
C SER A 431 42.36 6.97 -37.56
N GLY A 432 42.12 8.28 -37.40
CA GLY A 432 42.94 9.30 -36.74
C GLY A 432 43.53 10.35 -37.69
N SER A 433 42.72 11.32 -38.16
CA SER A 433 43.26 12.62 -38.66
C SER A 433 42.20 13.73 -38.78
N THR A 434 42.48 14.86 -38.11
CA THR A 434 42.26 16.26 -38.54
C THR A 434 40.97 16.70 -39.28
N THR A 435 40.12 17.41 -38.54
CA THR A 435 39.56 18.76 -38.83
C THR A 435 39.88 19.45 -40.19
N THR A 436 38.87 20.12 -40.76
CA THR A 436 39.02 21.44 -41.44
C THR A 436 37.73 22.25 -41.24
N ASP A 437 37.86 23.58 -41.07
CA ASP A 437 36.78 24.55 -40.83
C ASP A 437 36.75 25.62 -41.96
N THR A 438 35.55 26.10 -42.33
CA THR A 438 35.33 27.34 -43.10
C THR A 438 33.94 27.96 -42.83
N SER A 439 33.80 28.60 -41.66
CA SER A 439 33.46 30.04 -41.51
C SER A 439 32.48 30.75 -42.48
N ASP A 440 31.41 31.34 -41.92
CA ASP A 440 30.99 32.77 -42.07
C ASP A 440 29.99 33.07 -40.91
N SER A 441 30.00 34.16 -40.11
CA SER A 441 30.21 35.61 -40.33
C SER A 441 29.04 36.26 -41.10
N THR A 442 28.30 37.28 -40.65
CA THR A 442 28.37 38.23 -39.51
C THR A 442 26.94 38.39 -38.89
N THR A 443 26.61 39.15 -37.83
CA THR A 443 27.20 40.32 -37.13
C THR A 443 26.72 40.39 -35.67
N THR A 444 27.31 41.23 -34.83
CA THR A 444 26.87 41.53 -33.45
C THR A 444 26.17 42.89 -33.31
N THR A 445 25.43 43.09 -32.21
CA THR A 445 25.26 44.40 -31.55
C THR A 445 25.18 44.16 -30.05
N ASP A 446 25.83 45.01 -29.25
CA ASP A 446 26.18 44.78 -27.84
C ASP A 446 25.69 45.94 -26.98
N THR A 447 25.17 45.68 -25.77
CA THR A 447 25.40 46.52 -24.56
C THR A 447 24.78 45.92 -23.27
N SER A 448 25.64 45.27 -22.47
CA SER A 448 25.82 45.49 -21.02
C SER A 448 24.63 45.82 -20.06
N SER A 449 24.32 44.83 -19.20
CA SER A 449 24.41 44.89 -17.71
C SER A 449 23.38 45.58 -16.78
N SER A 450 23.27 44.96 -15.60
CA SER A 450 22.94 45.46 -14.23
C SER A 450 21.48 45.66 -13.77
N THR A 451 20.98 44.65 -13.05
CA THR A 451 20.49 44.70 -11.64
C THR A 451 19.83 45.97 -11.08
N SER A 452 18.55 45.89 -10.72
CA SER A 452 18.06 46.24 -9.36
C SER A 452 16.67 45.64 -9.06
N THR A 453 16.36 45.51 -7.78
CA THR A 453 15.00 45.38 -7.22
C THR A 453 14.17 46.65 -7.44
N ASP A 454 12.83 46.55 -7.48
CA ASP A 454 11.97 47.21 -6.47
C ASP A 454 10.55 46.59 -6.39
N THR A 455 9.88 46.92 -5.31
CA THR A 455 8.54 46.61 -4.81
C THR A 455 7.43 47.34 -5.60
N SER A 456 6.20 46.80 -5.60
CA SER A 456 5.01 47.61 -5.91
C SER A 456 3.79 47.27 -5.06
N THR A 457 3.59 48.02 -3.96
CA THR A 457 2.32 48.09 -3.23
C THR A 457 1.35 49.07 -3.89
N THR A 458 0.04 48.78 -3.93
CA THR A 458 -0.99 49.75 -4.33
C THR A 458 -2.12 49.86 -3.30
N THR A 459 -2.34 51.07 -2.78
CA THR A 459 -3.35 51.40 -1.76
C THR A 459 -4.39 52.40 -2.27
N ALA A 460 -5.69 52.09 -2.12
CA ALA A 460 -6.81 53.04 -2.05
C ALA A 460 -8.10 52.26 -1.67
N SER A 461 -8.67 52.31 -0.46
CA SER A 461 -9.23 53.42 0.33
C SER A 461 -10.73 53.67 0.11
N ASP A 462 -11.55 52.88 0.81
CA ASP A 462 -12.64 53.28 1.72
C ASP A 462 -13.67 54.36 1.28
N THR A 463 -14.96 54.05 1.41
CA THR A 463 -16.01 55.07 1.62
C THR A 463 -17.21 54.48 2.37
N SER A 464 -17.75 55.21 3.35
CA SER A 464 -18.73 54.73 4.34
C SER A 464 -20.19 55.15 4.09
N GLY A 465 -21.15 54.48 4.73
CA GLY A 465 -22.56 54.90 4.80
C GLY A 465 -23.45 53.96 5.63
N ALA A 466 -24.12 54.47 6.68
CA ALA A 466 -24.92 53.67 7.61
C ALA A 466 -26.21 54.37 8.07
N THR A 467 -27.30 53.59 8.22
CA THR A 467 -28.56 53.79 9.03
C THR A 467 -29.43 52.54 8.79
N SER A 468 -29.88 51.75 9.78
CA SER A 468 -31.02 51.94 10.70
C SER A 468 -32.40 52.04 9.99
N THR A 469 -33.55 51.50 10.46
CA THR A 469 -33.96 51.08 11.83
C THR A 469 -35.25 50.22 11.79
N ASP A 470 -35.49 49.37 12.81
CA ASP A 470 -36.80 48.81 13.27
C ASP A 470 -37.67 47.97 12.28
N THR A 471 -38.66 47.14 12.63
CA THR A 471 -39.39 46.70 13.87
C THR A 471 -39.91 45.25 13.60
N SER A 472 -40.34 44.37 14.53
CA SER A 472 -40.16 44.18 15.99
C SER A 472 -40.94 42.91 16.47
N ALA A 473 -40.48 42.26 17.56
CA ALA A 473 -41.19 41.26 18.39
C ALA A 473 -41.40 39.83 17.80
N SER A 474 -41.57 38.76 18.61
CA SER A 474 -41.90 38.71 20.05
C SER A 474 -41.46 37.41 20.76
N THR A 475 -40.88 37.53 21.99
CA THR A 475 -41.07 36.68 23.22
C THR A 475 -40.90 35.14 23.17
N ASP A 476 -40.42 34.39 24.18
CA ASP A 476 -39.87 34.57 25.55
C ASP A 476 -39.48 33.15 26.08
N THR A 477 -38.89 32.84 27.25
CA THR A 477 -37.87 33.33 28.22
C THR A 477 -37.62 32.13 29.19
N SER A 478 -36.52 31.91 29.93
CA SER A 478 -35.23 32.58 30.24
C SER A 478 -34.15 31.48 30.45
N GLY A 479 -32.83 31.74 30.48
CA GLY A 479 -32.08 32.43 31.56
C GLY A 479 -32.23 31.72 32.91
N THR A 480 -31.19 31.33 33.65
CA THR A 480 -29.98 32.12 33.99
C THR A 480 -28.78 31.22 34.39
N THR A 481 -27.56 31.76 34.30
CA THR A 481 -26.27 31.19 34.73
C THR A 481 -26.08 31.10 36.27
N THR A 482 -25.15 30.26 36.74
CA THR A 482 -24.06 30.69 37.66
C THR A 482 -22.90 29.70 37.75
N THR A 483 -21.70 30.28 37.77
CA THR A 483 -20.34 29.84 38.16
C THR A 483 -20.16 28.75 39.23
N ASP A 484 -19.24 27.82 38.94
CA ASP A 484 -18.00 27.49 39.71
C ASP A 484 -18.05 27.15 41.21
N THR A 485 -17.60 25.95 41.59
CA THR A 485 -16.65 25.75 42.71
C THR A 485 -15.97 24.37 42.69
N SER A 486 -14.77 24.30 43.29
CA SER A 486 -13.91 23.11 43.39
C SER A 486 -14.12 22.24 44.65
N GLY A 487 -13.76 20.95 44.54
CA GLY A 487 -13.65 19.97 45.64
C GLY A 487 -13.82 18.53 45.11
N GLY A 488 -13.21 17.48 45.67
CA GLY A 488 -12.38 17.37 46.89
C GLY A 488 -12.82 16.16 47.74
N GLU A 489 -11.88 15.49 48.41
CA GLU A 489 -12.05 14.22 49.19
C GLU A 489 -12.23 12.96 48.30
N THR A 490 -11.51 11.83 48.40
CA THR A 490 -10.80 11.01 49.43
C THR A 490 -11.60 9.86 50.05
N THR A 491 -11.25 8.63 49.65
CA THR A 491 -11.17 7.36 50.41
C THR A 491 -11.99 7.15 51.69
N ALA A 492 -12.76 6.04 51.74
CA ALA A 492 -12.67 5.02 52.82
C ALA A 492 -13.55 3.77 52.54
N GLU A 493 -13.14 2.61 53.07
CA GLU A 493 -13.92 1.36 53.06
C GLU A 493 -15.02 1.31 54.13
N ALA A 494 -16.00 0.42 53.96
CA ALA A 494 -16.64 -0.29 55.08
C ALA A 494 -17.20 -1.67 54.64
N SER A 495 -16.59 -2.76 55.13
CA SER A 495 -17.10 -4.13 54.96
C SER A 495 -18.00 -4.55 56.13
N THR A 496 -19.11 -5.24 55.83
CA THR A 496 -19.89 -6.01 56.83
C THR A 496 -20.46 -7.30 56.23
N GLY A 497 -20.14 -8.45 56.84
CA GLY A 497 -20.85 -9.72 56.61
C GLY A 497 -22.20 -9.77 57.38
N THR A 498 -22.79 -10.94 57.69
CA THR A 498 -22.26 -12.31 57.74
C THR A 498 -23.41 -13.35 57.77
N SER A 499 -23.13 -14.62 57.43
CA SER A 499 -24.00 -15.82 57.49
C SER A 499 -24.96 -16.01 56.30
N ALA A 500 -25.00 -17.14 55.59
CA ALA A 500 -25.05 -18.57 55.98
C ALA A 500 -26.42 -18.99 56.55
N ASN A 501 -26.96 -20.19 56.32
CA ASN A 501 -26.23 -21.48 56.39
C ASN A 501 -26.98 -22.69 55.76
N THR A 502 -26.27 -23.55 55.01
CA THR A 502 -26.53 -25.02 54.79
C THR A 502 -27.84 -25.46 54.08
N SER A 503 -27.98 -26.69 53.54
CA SER A 503 -27.26 -27.95 53.83
C SER A 503 -27.18 -28.97 52.65
N THR A 504 -25.97 -29.50 52.37
CA THR A 504 -25.56 -30.95 52.26
C THR A 504 -26.47 -31.99 51.56
N GLU A 505 -25.99 -33.06 50.90
CA GLU A 505 -24.65 -33.66 50.65
C GLU A 505 -24.80 -34.84 49.66
N THR A 506 -23.79 -35.14 48.83
CA THR A 506 -23.06 -36.44 48.85
C THR A 506 -21.85 -36.48 47.90
N SER A 507 -20.66 -36.56 48.50
CA SER A 507 -19.47 -37.33 48.11
C SER A 507 -19.24 -37.82 46.65
N GLY A 508 -18.06 -37.51 46.11
CA GLY A 508 -17.43 -38.25 45.00
C GLY A 508 -15.89 -38.04 44.98
N THR A 509 -15.13 -38.99 45.54
CA THR A 509 -13.69 -38.80 45.83
C THR A 509 -12.77 -39.52 44.83
N SER A 510 -11.71 -38.85 44.37
CA SER A 510 -10.47 -39.52 43.95
C SER A 510 -9.25 -38.59 44.02
N THR A 511 -8.17 -39.07 44.64
CA THR A 511 -6.83 -38.47 44.63
C THR A 511 -5.81 -39.60 44.52
N ASP A 512 -4.92 -39.56 43.54
CA ASP A 512 -3.49 -39.82 43.77
C ASP A 512 -2.63 -39.29 42.59
N THR A 513 -1.32 -39.49 42.69
CA THR A 513 -0.26 -38.77 41.99
C THR A 513 0.72 -39.69 41.27
N SER A 514 1.65 -39.08 40.53
CA SER A 514 2.96 -39.61 40.09
C SER A 514 3.05 -40.54 38.85
N GLY A 515 3.65 -39.98 37.79
CA GLY A 515 4.92 -40.50 37.26
C GLY A 515 4.92 -41.38 35.99
N ALA A 516 5.28 -40.78 34.85
CA ALA A 516 5.81 -41.51 33.68
C ALA A 516 6.76 -40.64 32.81
N THR A 517 8.05 -40.96 32.87
CA THR A 517 9.12 -40.81 31.84
C THR A 517 9.03 -39.73 30.75
N ALA A 518 10.07 -38.89 30.67
CA ALA A 518 10.36 -38.04 29.51
C ALA A 518 10.66 -38.83 28.23
N GLY A 519 10.31 -38.23 27.08
CA GLY A 519 10.66 -38.67 25.73
C GLY A 519 11.12 -37.48 24.90
N ASN A 520 12.25 -37.60 24.21
CA ASN A 520 12.96 -36.48 23.58
C ASN A 520 12.54 -36.26 22.12
N ALA A 521 12.00 -35.08 21.80
CA ALA A 521 11.80 -34.57 20.44
C ALA A 521 12.15 -33.06 20.41
N THR A 522 12.62 -32.56 19.27
CA THR A 522 13.19 -31.21 19.11
C THR A 522 12.18 -30.22 18.56
N GLY A 523 12.27 -28.95 18.97
CA GLY A 523 11.29 -27.90 18.66
C GLY A 523 11.34 -27.33 17.24
N GLY A 524 10.33 -26.52 16.95
CA GLY A 524 10.18 -25.63 15.80
C GLY A 524 9.34 -24.43 16.24
N THR A 525 9.53 -23.27 15.61
CA THR A 525 9.06 -21.96 16.09
C THR A 525 8.07 -21.35 15.12
N THR A 526 6.79 -21.25 15.51
CA THR A 526 5.67 -20.74 14.68
C THR A 526 5.62 -19.21 14.61
N SER A 527 5.22 -18.64 13.47
CA SER A 527 5.17 -17.19 13.20
C SER A 527 3.73 -16.72 12.97
N SER A 528 3.39 -15.60 13.58
CA SER A 528 2.23 -14.77 13.31
C SER A 528 2.31 -14.05 11.96
N SER A 529 1.17 -13.53 11.49
CA SER A 529 1.10 -12.41 10.54
C SER A 529 1.08 -11.08 11.32
N PRO A 530 1.64 -9.98 10.79
CA PRO A 530 1.56 -8.67 11.44
C PRO A 530 0.14 -8.07 11.35
N LEU A 531 -0.23 -7.29 12.36
CA LEU A 531 -1.46 -6.50 12.40
C LEU A 531 -1.38 -5.33 11.39
N VAL A 532 -2.52 -4.88 10.89
CA VAL A 532 -2.67 -3.66 10.09
C VAL A 532 -3.80 -2.84 10.71
N LEU A 533 -3.60 -1.53 10.84
CA LEU A 533 -4.57 -0.56 11.35
C LEU A 533 -4.44 0.70 10.49
N ASP A 534 -5.49 1.09 9.75
CA ASP A 534 -5.43 2.27 8.88
C ASP A 534 -6.69 3.17 8.75
N ASP A 535 -7.82 2.88 9.42
CA ASP A 535 -8.98 3.80 9.47
C ASP A 535 -8.63 5.18 10.08
N TYR A 536 -7.89 5.19 11.19
CA TYR A 536 -7.38 6.40 11.84
C TYR A 536 -5.90 6.24 12.17
N VAL A 537 -5.09 7.19 11.67
CA VAL A 537 -3.67 7.34 11.99
C VAL A 537 -3.44 8.77 12.45
N LEU A 538 -2.72 8.96 13.55
CA LEU A 538 -2.49 10.28 14.15
C LEU A 538 -1.55 11.15 13.28
N ASP A 539 -2.06 12.26 12.75
CA ASP A 539 -1.27 13.27 12.04
C ASP A 539 -0.64 14.27 13.05
N PHE A 540 0.63 14.03 13.40
CA PHE A 540 1.41 14.86 14.32
C PHE A 540 1.54 16.32 13.86
N ALA A 541 1.58 16.58 12.55
CA ALA A 541 1.63 17.95 12.01
C ALA A 541 0.27 18.66 12.12
N ALA A 542 -0.85 17.92 12.03
CA ALA A 542 -2.16 18.45 12.36
C ALA A 542 -2.31 18.78 13.86
N ILE A 543 -1.65 18.02 14.75
CA ILE A 543 -1.60 18.32 16.19
C ILE A 543 -0.82 19.62 16.45
N GLU A 544 0.36 19.80 15.83
CA GLU A 544 1.12 21.07 15.92
C GLU A 544 0.29 22.26 15.40
N ALA A 545 -0.39 22.08 14.27
CA ALA A 545 -1.21 23.11 13.64
C ALA A 545 -2.50 23.46 14.43
N ALA A 546 -3.06 22.52 15.19
CA ALA A 546 -4.19 22.74 16.09
C ALA A 546 -3.76 23.43 17.40
N GLY A 547 -2.58 23.09 17.92
CA GLY A 547 -2.01 23.67 19.13
C GLY A 547 -2.83 23.39 20.40
N GLY A 548 -2.89 24.38 21.30
CA GLY A 548 -3.46 24.26 22.65
C GLY A 548 -4.99 24.11 22.76
N GLU A 549 -5.67 23.66 21.71
CA GLU A 549 -7.01 23.06 21.82
C GLU A 549 -6.95 21.51 21.85
N VAL A 550 -5.80 20.92 21.52
CA VAL A 550 -5.55 19.47 21.48
C VAL A 550 -4.37 19.06 22.38
N LEU A 551 -3.27 19.81 22.38
CA LEU A 551 -2.19 19.65 23.35
C LEU A 551 -2.56 20.33 24.69
N ASN A 552 -2.32 19.66 25.81
CA ASN A 552 -2.67 20.15 27.16
C ASN A 552 -1.43 20.37 28.05
N ASP A 553 -1.50 21.42 28.88
CA ASP A 553 -0.42 21.99 29.73
C ASP A 553 0.89 22.32 28.99
N ASP A 554 1.97 21.53 29.13
CA ASP A 554 3.28 21.77 28.51
C ASP A 554 3.56 20.79 27.33
N ALA A 555 2.71 19.78 27.13
CA ALA A 555 2.82 18.79 26.04
C ALA A 555 3.09 19.43 24.66
N GLN A 556 4.06 18.89 23.94
CA GLN A 556 4.58 19.51 22.71
C GLN A 556 4.88 18.48 21.61
N VAL A 557 4.74 18.89 20.35
CA VAL A 557 5.32 18.14 19.22
C VAL A 557 6.84 18.41 19.19
N VAL A 558 7.63 17.35 19.09
CA VAL A 558 9.09 17.38 19.00
C VAL A 558 9.51 16.88 17.62
N HIS A 559 10.20 17.72 16.87
CA HIS A 559 10.68 17.40 15.52
C HIS A 559 12.11 16.84 15.58
N TYR A 560 12.25 15.54 15.34
CA TYR A 560 13.56 14.91 15.16
C TYR A 560 13.99 14.97 13.69
N ALA A 561 15.25 14.63 13.41
CA ALA A 561 15.76 14.60 12.04
C ALA A 561 15.22 13.42 11.19
N THR A 562 14.40 12.56 11.81
CA THR A 562 13.98 11.25 11.28
C THR A 562 12.50 10.96 11.48
N HIS A 563 11.82 11.60 12.43
CA HIS A 563 10.39 11.48 12.74
C HIS A 563 9.92 12.73 13.51
N ASP A 564 8.62 12.92 13.61
CA ASP A 564 8.03 13.77 14.65
C ASP A 564 7.63 12.89 15.85
N ALA A 565 7.41 13.49 17.01
CA ALA A 565 6.93 12.83 18.22
C ALA A 565 6.05 13.79 19.02
N ILE A 566 5.28 13.28 19.99
CA ILE A 566 4.67 14.11 21.04
C ILE A 566 5.35 13.76 22.37
N HIS A 567 6.03 14.74 22.96
CA HIS A 567 6.62 14.61 24.29
C HIS A 567 5.65 15.13 25.35
N VAL A 568 5.43 14.31 26.38
CA VAL A 568 4.71 14.66 27.61
C VAL A 568 5.69 14.52 28.78
N ASP A 569 5.89 15.56 29.59
CA ASP A 569 6.91 15.59 30.66
C ASP A 569 6.32 15.61 32.09
N GLY A 570 4.99 15.73 32.22
CA GLY A 570 4.25 15.12 33.32
C GLY A 570 2.83 15.64 33.61
N GLN A 571 2.70 16.56 34.58
CA GLN A 571 1.45 16.69 35.36
C GLN A 571 0.29 17.35 34.60
N LYS A 572 -0.53 16.48 33.98
CA LYS A 572 -1.65 16.71 33.05
C LYS A 572 -1.26 17.26 31.68
N ASP A 573 -0.07 16.85 31.24
CA ASP A 573 0.21 16.67 29.82
C ASP A 573 -0.62 15.50 29.28
N TYR A 574 -1.38 15.78 28.21
CA TYR A 574 -2.09 14.78 27.40
C TYR A 574 -2.53 15.40 26.07
N VAL A 575 -2.79 14.55 25.09
CA VAL A 575 -3.36 14.92 23.79
C VAL A 575 -4.84 14.59 23.79
N ASP A 576 -5.73 15.54 23.51
CA ASP A 576 -7.17 15.30 23.37
C ASP A 576 -7.51 15.06 21.89
N LEU A 577 -7.62 13.79 21.50
CA LEU A 577 -7.94 13.40 20.11
C LEU A 577 -9.42 13.61 19.78
N GLY A 578 -10.21 14.12 20.72
CA GLY A 578 -11.65 14.23 20.60
C GLY A 578 -12.32 12.85 20.53
N ARG A 579 -13.52 12.82 19.94
CA ARG A 579 -14.42 11.68 20.08
C ARG A 579 -14.11 10.46 19.22
N LEU A 580 -13.60 10.68 18.00
CA LEU A 580 -13.51 9.68 16.93
C LEU A 580 -14.85 8.91 16.79
N GLN A 581 -15.89 9.62 16.32
CA GLN A 581 -17.31 9.22 16.42
C GLN A 581 -17.65 7.97 15.58
N GLU A 582 -16.91 7.78 14.50
CA GLU A 582 -16.76 6.58 13.69
C GLU A 582 -16.68 5.30 14.56
N PHE A 583 -15.74 5.25 15.51
CA PHE A 583 -15.48 4.10 16.37
C PHE A 583 -16.47 3.95 17.55
N GLU A 584 -17.34 4.92 17.83
CA GLU A 584 -18.17 4.90 19.03
C GLU A 584 -19.24 3.80 19.05
N GLN A 585 -19.58 3.26 17.88
CA GLN A 585 -20.64 2.27 17.66
C GLN A 585 -20.15 0.90 17.17
N SER A 586 -18.86 0.73 16.82
CA SER A 586 -18.37 -0.59 16.39
C SER A 586 -18.34 -1.57 17.56
N ASP A 587 -18.72 -2.81 17.27
CA ASP A 587 -18.62 -3.96 18.18
C ASP A 587 -17.24 -4.66 18.12
N LYS A 588 -16.33 -4.08 17.34
CA LYS A 588 -14.91 -4.39 17.26
C LYS A 588 -14.11 -3.10 17.40
N ILE A 589 -12.93 -3.18 18.00
CA ILE A 589 -11.92 -2.11 17.98
C ILE A 589 -10.54 -2.74 18.03
N ALA A 590 -9.64 -2.28 17.16
CA ALA A 590 -8.21 -2.45 17.34
C ALA A 590 -7.52 -1.07 17.42
N PHE A 591 -6.48 -0.95 18.24
CA PHE A 591 -5.67 0.27 18.34
C PHE A 591 -4.21 -0.05 18.68
N SER A 592 -3.28 0.70 18.10
CA SER A 592 -1.84 0.63 18.40
C SER A 592 -1.33 1.96 18.95
N VAL A 593 -0.26 1.88 19.74
CA VAL A 593 0.53 3.03 20.18
C VAL A 593 2.00 2.65 20.19
N GLU A 594 2.86 3.49 19.62
CA GLU A 594 4.31 3.41 19.85
C GLU A 594 4.69 4.47 20.90
N PHE A 595 5.30 4.03 22.00
CA PHE A 595 5.63 4.88 23.15
C PHE A 595 6.96 4.48 23.81
N ALA A 596 7.75 5.49 24.18
CA ALA A 596 8.98 5.36 24.96
C ALA A 596 8.87 6.14 26.28
N ARG A 597 9.28 5.56 27.41
CA ARG A 597 9.33 6.27 28.70
C ARG A 597 10.52 7.23 28.75
N ASP A 598 10.33 8.41 29.36
CA ASP A 598 11.45 9.31 29.72
C ASP A 598 12.40 8.66 30.74
N GLN A 599 11.86 7.83 31.64
CA GLN A 599 12.61 7.21 32.75
C GLN A 599 12.08 5.81 33.11
N ALA A 600 13.04 4.89 33.28
CA ALA A 600 12.91 3.56 33.86
C ALA A 600 12.68 3.58 35.38
N ASP A 601 11.58 4.19 35.84
CA ASP A 601 11.27 4.39 37.27
C ASP A 601 10.18 3.47 37.84
N GLY A 602 9.52 2.67 37.00
CA GLY A 602 8.41 1.78 37.35
C GLY A 602 7.08 2.47 37.64
N SER A 603 6.92 3.75 37.28
CA SER A 603 5.69 4.51 37.53
C SER A 603 4.47 3.94 36.82
N ASP A 604 3.32 4.04 37.51
CA ASP A 604 1.98 3.87 36.95
C ASP A 604 1.71 5.01 35.93
N GLN A 605 1.78 4.75 34.62
CA GLN A 605 1.53 5.76 33.58
C GLN A 605 0.38 5.34 32.66
N ARG A 606 -0.67 6.16 32.51
CA ARG A 606 -1.68 5.96 31.47
C ARG A 606 -1.19 6.56 30.16
N ILE A 607 -1.01 5.73 29.15
CA ILE A 607 -0.50 6.15 27.84
C ILE A 607 -1.61 6.28 26.79
N VAL A 608 -2.70 5.51 26.91
CA VAL A 608 -3.91 5.64 26.07
C VAL A 608 -5.14 5.58 26.96
N TRP A 609 -6.14 6.43 26.73
CA TRP A 609 -7.36 6.47 27.55
C TRP A 609 -8.62 6.90 26.77
N ASN A 610 -9.64 6.04 26.72
CA ASN A 610 -11.02 6.40 26.33
C ASN A 610 -11.97 6.13 27.50
N HIS A 611 -12.68 7.15 27.98
CA HIS A 611 -13.31 7.14 29.31
C HIS A 611 -14.30 5.98 29.53
N LYS A 612 -13.82 4.94 30.24
CA LYS A 612 -14.51 3.67 30.57
C LYS A 612 -14.74 2.70 29.41
N LYS A 613 -14.34 3.01 28.18
CA LYS A 613 -14.35 2.03 27.07
C LYS A 613 -13.02 1.30 26.96
N PHE A 614 -11.92 2.05 26.83
CA PHE A 614 -10.59 1.52 26.50
C PHE A 614 -9.47 2.24 27.27
N GLY A 615 -8.29 1.62 27.35
CA GLY A 615 -7.06 2.32 27.72
C GLY A 615 -5.93 1.40 28.15
N ILE A 616 -4.72 1.94 28.20
CA ILE A 616 -3.51 1.23 28.63
C ILE A 616 -2.88 2.01 29.79
N THR A 617 -2.62 1.33 30.91
CA THR A 617 -1.70 1.83 31.94
C THR A 617 -0.44 0.96 31.94
N LEU A 618 0.75 1.54 31.80
CA LEU A 618 2.01 0.90 32.18
C LEU A 618 2.08 0.80 33.71
N GLU A 619 2.45 -0.35 34.27
CA GLU A 619 2.54 -0.60 35.71
C GLU A 619 3.78 -1.44 36.02
N ASP A 620 4.78 -0.85 36.68
CA ASP A 620 6.13 -1.41 36.85
C ASP A 620 6.72 -1.85 35.48
N ASP A 621 7.23 -3.09 35.37
CA ASP A 621 7.80 -3.72 34.16
C ASP A 621 6.75 -4.30 33.19
N GLY A 622 5.49 -3.92 33.33
CA GLY A 622 4.39 -4.44 32.51
C GLY A 622 3.29 -3.43 32.25
N LEU A 623 2.11 -3.93 31.91
CA LEU A 623 0.95 -3.10 31.59
C LEU A 623 -0.38 -3.67 32.10
N ARG A 624 -1.39 -2.82 32.07
CA ARG A 624 -2.79 -3.14 32.35
C ARG A 624 -3.65 -2.56 31.22
N VAL A 625 -4.19 -3.43 30.39
CA VAL A 625 -5.20 -3.05 29.40
C VAL A 625 -6.56 -2.98 30.07
N HIS A 626 -7.30 -1.91 29.81
CA HIS A 626 -8.65 -1.70 30.29
C HIS A 626 -9.62 -1.78 29.11
N VAL A 627 -10.58 -2.72 29.17
CA VAL A 627 -11.72 -2.78 28.25
C VAL A 627 -13.01 -2.91 29.07
N ALA A 628 -14.10 -2.29 28.61
CA ALA A 628 -15.42 -2.44 29.22
C ALA A 628 -16.00 -3.86 29.05
N ASN A 629 -16.45 -4.42 30.17
CA ASN A 629 -17.04 -5.76 30.29
C ASN A 629 -18.00 -5.81 31.49
N GLU A 630 -18.91 -6.79 31.52
CA GLU A 630 -19.88 -6.99 32.62
C GLU A 630 -19.31 -7.85 33.77
N ASP A 631 -18.29 -8.67 33.54
CA ASP A 631 -17.69 -9.54 34.57
C ASP A 631 -16.89 -8.78 35.64
N ALA A 632 -16.23 -7.67 35.27
CA ALA A 632 -15.33 -6.93 36.15
C ALA A 632 -15.41 -5.40 35.94
N ALA A 633 -15.39 -4.65 37.05
CA ALA A 633 -15.38 -3.19 36.99
C ALA A 633 -14.12 -2.65 36.29
N PHE A 634 -14.27 -1.96 35.16
CA PHE A 634 -13.26 -1.37 34.26
C PHE A 634 -11.86 -1.06 34.83
N HIS A 635 -11.77 -0.46 36.02
CA HIS A 635 -10.49 -0.17 36.69
C HIS A 635 -9.66 -1.41 37.05
N LYS A 636 -10.21 -2.62 36.94
CA LYS A 636 -9.50 -3.89 37.08
C LYS A 636 -8.64 -4.20 35.86
N GLY A 637 -9.23 -4.17 34.67
CA GLY A 637 -8.55 -4.53 33.43
C GLY A 637 -7.86 -5.90 33.48
N PHE A 638 -6.98 -6.12 32.51
CA PHE A 638 -6.17 -7.31 32.33
C PHE A 638 -4.71 -6.91 32.55
N GLN A 639 -4.09 -7.44 33.60
CA GLN A 639 -2.70 -7.12 33.94
C GLN A 639 -1.77 -8.16 33.36
N ILE A 640 -0.72 -7.67 32.72
CA ILE A 640 0.39 -8.43 32.17
C ILE A 640 1.66 -7.86 32.80
N ALA A 641 2.47 -8.71 33.42
CA ALA A 641 3.69 -8.31 34.13
C ALA A 641 4.93 -8.88 33.45
N ASP A 642 6.11 -8.40 33.87
CA ASP A 642 7.41 -8.94 33.46
C ASP A 642 7.61 -8.92 31.92
N LEU A 643 7.27 -7.79 31.29
CA LEU A 643 7.33 -7.57 29.84
C LEU A 643 8.57 -6.78 29.38
N GLY A 644 9.39 -6.26 30.30
CA GLY A 644 10.50 -5.35 29.98
C GLY A 644 10.10 -3.87 29.83
N LEU A 645 8.83 -3.51 30.04
CA LEU A 645 8.28 -2.16 29.80
C LEU A 645 8.69 -1.10 30.86
N ASN A 646 9.78 -1.34 31.59
CA ASN A 646 10.40 -0.41 32.53
C ASN A 646 11.86 -0.10 32.16
N ASP A 647 12.09 0.25 30.89
CA ASP A 647 13.31 0.91 30.44
C ASP A 647 13.04 2.31 29.85
N THR A 648 13.72 2.69 28.76
CA THR A 648 13.55 3.95 28.01
C THR A 648 13.71 3.73 26.49
N ASP A 649 13.55 2.50 26.02
CA ASP A 649 13.50 2.19 24.59
C ASP A 649 12.05 2.38 24.08
N SER A 650 11.84 2.28 22.76
CA SER A 650 10.52 2.45 22.13
C SER A 650 9.81 1.10 21.98
N HIS A 651 8.54 1.04 22.38
CA HIS A 651 7.73 -0.17 22.31
C HIS A 651 6.44 0.06 21.51
N GLU A 652 6.08 -0.90 20.66
CA GLU A 652 4.79 -0.92 19.97
C GLU A 652 3.80 -1.81 20.75
N ILE A 653 2.72 -1.20 21.24
CA ILE A 653 1.66 -1.89 21.99
C ILE A 653 0.36 -1.84 21.19
N SER A 654 -0.12 -3.01 20.76
CA SER A 654 -1.39 -3.17 20.04
C SER A 654 -2.43 -3.91 20.89
N VAL A 655 -3.67 -3.42 20.86
CA VAL A 655 -4.83 -4.00 21.55
C VAL A 655 -5.92 -4.29 20.51
N ILE A 656 -6.40 -5.52 20.46
CA ILE A 656 -7.41 -6.00 19.49
C ILE A 656 -8.58 -6.57 20.29
N VAL A 657 -9.82 -6.12 20.09
CA VAL A 657 -10.98 -6.66 20.81
C VAL A 657 -12.27 -6.71 19.97
N ASP A 658 -13.01 -7.80 20.11
CA ASP A 658 -14.28 -8.07 19.44
C ASP A 658 -15.28 -8.58 20.49
N GLN A 659 -16.30 -7.78 20.80
CA GLN A 659 -17.33 -8.17 21.79
C GLN A 659 -18.38 -9.13 21.22
N THR A 660 -18.37 -9.41 19.91
CA THR A 660 -19.28 -10.37 19.27
C THR A 660 -18.82 -11.82 19.45
N VAL A 661 -17.53 -12.03 19.76
CA VAL A 661 -16.90 -13.33 20.03
C VAL A 661 -16.21 -13.42 21.40
N ASP A 662 -16.39 -12.41 22.26
CA ASP A 662 -15.81 -12.30 23.60
C ASP A 662 -14.27 -12.47 23.65
N ARG A 663 -13.55 -11.93 22.65
CA ARG A 663 -12.07 -12.07 22.53
C ARG A 663 -11.34 -10.73 22.64
N LEU A 664 -10.28 -10.71 23.44
CA LEU A 664 -9.30 -9.64 23.58
C LEU A 664 -7.90 -10.20 23.37
N GLN A 665 -7.12 -9.60 22.48
CA GLN A 665 -5.68 -9.83 22.37
C GLN A 665 -4.87 -8.57 22.65
N VAL A 666 -3.66 -8.78 23.17
CA VAL A 666 -2.68 -7.71 23.38
C VAL A 666 -1.34 -8.18 22.84
N ILE A 667 -0.73 -7.36 22.00
CA ILE A 667 0.56 -7.60 21.36
C ILE A 667 1.52 -6.50 21.81
N VAL A 668 2.75 -6.87 22.14
CA VAL A 668 3.86 -5.96 22.47
C VAL A 668 5.08 -6.41 21.66
N ASP A 669 5.65 -5.52 20.84
CA ASP A 669 6.85 -5.77 20.03
C ASP A 669 6.79 -7.09 19.21
N ASP A 670 5.78 -7.18 18.33
CA ASP A 670 5.40 -8.37 17.56
C ASP A 670 5.00 -9.63 18.41
N GLN A 671 5.05 -9.58 19.75
CA GLN A 671 4.73 -10.73 20.63
C GLN A 671 3.31 -10.67 21.19
N LEU A 672 2.53 -11.74 21.02
CA LEU A 672 1.22 -11.89 21.68
C LEU A 672 1.40 -12.17 23.18
N VAL A 673 1.07 -11.19 24.02
CA VAL A 673 1.25 -11.23 25.48
C VAL A 673 -0.05 -11.51 26.26
N LEU A 674 -1.21 -11.38 25.61
CA LEU A 674 -2.51 -11.81 26.13
C LEU A 674 -3.42 -12.31 24.99
N ASP A 675 -4.14 -13.39 25.24
CA ASP A 675 -5.31 -13.84 24.47
C ASP A 675 -6.37 -14.30 25.47
N GLU A 676 -7.39 -13.47 25.67
CA GLU A 676 -8.49 -13.66 26.62
C GLU A 676 -9.77 -13.96 25.81
N THR A 677 -10.48 -15.02 26.17
CA THR A 677 -11.65 -15.54 25.41
C THR A 677 -12.82 -15.93 26.34
N GLY A 678 -12.84 -15.40 27.56
CA GLY A 678 -13.74 -15.82 28.64
C GLY A 678 -14.30 -14.67 29.47
N THR A 679 -14.37 -13.47 28.89
CA THR A 679 -14.92 -12.25 29.52
C THR A 679 -16.05 -11.66 28.66
N ASP A 680 -17.22 -11.43 29.27
CA ASP A 680 -18.43 -10.84 28.64
C ASP A 680 -18.18 -9.34 28.33
N PHE A 681 -17.71 -9.03 27.11
CA PHE A 681 -17.33 -7.66 26.72
C PHE A 681 -18.56 -6.83 26.30
N ASP A 682 -18.60 -5.55 26.69
CA ASP A 682 -19.68 -4.62 26.31
C ASP A 682 -19.16 -3.18 26.22
N PHE A 683 -18.17 -2.92 25.37
CA PHE A 683 -17.65 -1.57 25.19
C PHE A 683 -18.56 -0.67 24.34
N VAL A 684 -19.57 -1.22 23.66
CA VAL A 684 -20.65 -0.42 23.05
C VAL A 684 -21.71 -0.02 24.10
N GLY A 685 -22.21 -0.95 24.91
CA GLY A 685 -23.29 -0.73 25.87
C GLY A 685 -22.87 -0.14 27.22
N ALA A 686 -21.60 -0.25 27.62
CA ALA A 686 -21.03 0.36 28.84
C ALA A 686 -20.95 1.90 28.79
N GLY A 687 -22.10 2.56 28.73
CA GLY A 687 -22.26 4.00 28.56
C GLY A 687 -21.55 4.85 29.63
N GLY A 688 -20.41 5.44 29.26
CA GLY A 688 -19.58 6.28 30.14
C GLY A 688 -19.87 7.78 30.12
N ARG A 689 -20.70 8.26 29.16
CA ARG A 689 -20.54 9.52 28.41
C ARG A 689 -19.37 9.45 27.42
N GLU A 690 -19.59 9.85 26.17
CA GLU A 690 -18.54 9.99 25.15
C GLU A 690 -17.60 11.17 25.50
N TRP A 691 -16.46 10.90 26.14
CA TRP A 691 -15.45 11.92 26.47
C TRP A 691 -14.28 11.93 25.48
N GLY A 692 -14.25 10.99 24.54
CA GLY A 692 -13.18 10.87 23.56
C GLY A 692 -11.97 10.07 24.01
N TRP A 693 -10.97 10.07 23.13
CA TRP A 693 -9.69 9.41 23.24
C TRP A 693 -8.61 10.41 23.65
N ALA A 694 -7.68 9.97 24.48
CA ALA A 694 -6.49 10.72 24.82
C ALA A 694 -5.23 9.86 24.78
N LEU A 695 -4.11 10.48 24.37
CA LEU A 695 -2.76 10.00 24.68
C LEU A 695 -2.31 10.67 25.98
N GLY A 696 -1.82 9.90 26.94
CA GLY A 696 -1.66 10.36 28.32
C GLY A 696 -2.96 10.27 29.14
N ALA A 697 -3.08 11.06 30.21
CA ALA A 697 -4.35 11.16 30.95
C ALA A 697 -4.57 12.48 31.74
N PRO A 698 -5.75 13.13 31.62
CA PRO A 698 -6.09 14.36 32.35
C PRO A 698 -6.17 14.27 33.89
N TRP A 699 -6.10 13.10 34.54
CA TRP A 699 -6.19 12.98 36.01
C TRP A 699 -5.39 11.83 36.63
N GLY A 700 -4.07 12.02 36.73
CA GLY A 700 -3.17 11.16 37.51
C GLY A 700 -2.90 9.80 36.85
N ARG A 701 -1.81 9.16 37.27
CA ARG A 701 -1.07 8.22 36.40
C ARG A 701 -0.75 8.92 35.07
N PHE A 702 -0.07 10.06 35.16
CA PHE A 702 0.33 10.84 33.99
C PHE A 702 1.40 10.07 33.21
N ALA A 703 1.53 10.34 31.92
CA ALA A 703 2.63 9.82 31.11
C ALA A 703 3.82 10.78 31.17
N GLU A 704 5.02 10.22 31.19
CA GLU A 704 6.31 10.93 31.17
C GLU A 704 7.18 10.19 30.14
N GLY A 705 7.24 10.71 28.91
CA GLY A 705 7.79 10.02 27.72
C GLY A 705 7.27 10.53 26.37
N GLU A 706 7.66 9.88 25.28
CA GLU A 706 7.36 10.27 23.89
C GLU A 706 6.42 9.27 23.18
N TYR A 707 5.47 9.78 22.40
CA TYR A 707 4.67 9.02 21.43
C TYR A 707 5.19 9.27 20.01
N THR A 708 5.35 8.22 19.20
CA THR A 708 5.79 8.31 17.79
C THR A 708 4.76 7.80 16.79
N ASP A 709 3.82 6.94 17.22
CA ASP A 709 2.71 6.46 16.39
C ASP A 709 1.47 6.20 17.25
N PHE A 710 0.27 6.43 16.70
CA PHE A 710 -1.00 6.01 17.30
C PHE A 710 -2.06 5.79 16.23
N ARG A 711 -2.81 4.67 16.34
CA ARG A 711 -3.82 4.26 15.34
C ARG A 711 -5.05 3.66 15.99
N VAL A 712 -6.19 3.75 15.32
CA VAL A 712 -7.45 3.08 15.68
C VAL A 712 -8.11 2.54 14.40
N ASP A 713 -8.74 1.38 14.52
CA ASP A 713 -9.37 0.63 13.44
C ASP A 713 -10.72 0.03 13.90
N ASP A 714 -11.71 -0.07 13.01
CA ASP A 714 -13.06 -0.53 13.33
C ASP A 714 -13.28 -2.06 13.19
N ASP A 715 -12.27 -2.81 12.70
CA ASP A 715 -12.24 -4.28 12.71
C ASP A 715 -11.36 -4.87 13.86
N ALA A 716 -11.19 -6.20 13.89
CA ALA A 716 -10.47 -6.95 14.92
C ALA A 716 -9.79 -8.20 14.34
N ASP A 717 -8.71 -7.98 13.57
CA ASP A 717 -7.90 -9.06 12.96
C ASP A 717 -6.99 -9.75 13.99
N PHE A 718 -7.55 -10.72 14.71
CA PHE A 718 -6.83 -11.50 15.72
C PHE A 718 -5.67 -12.34 15.15
N VAL A 719 -4.57 -12.37 15.89
CA VAL A 719 -3.32 -13.05 15.56
C VAL A 719 -3.25 -14.40 16.29
N ASP A 720 -3.37 -15.51 15.56
CA ASP A 720 -3.31 -16.85 16.16
C ASP A 720 -1.87 -17.31 16.46
N LEU A 721 -1.58 -17.62 17.74
CA LEU A 721 -0.31 -18.21 18.19
C LEU A 721 -0.52 -19.33 19.25
N PRO A 722 0.35 -20.37 19.27
CA PRO A 722 0.38 -21.36 20.34
C PRO A 722 1.24 -20.90 21.54
N LEU A 723 0.68 -21.00 22.75
CA LEU A 723 1.31 -20.58 24.00
C LEU A 723 2.73 -21.13 24.24
N VAL A 724 3.71 -20.23 24.39
CA VAL A 724 4.99 -20.49 25.07
C VAL A 724 5.37 -19.24 25.89
N GLN A 725 5.29 -19.33 27.22
CA GLN A 725 6.02 -18.41 28.10
C GLN A 725 7.48 -18.92 28.24
N ASP A 726 8.47 -18.03 28.19
CA ASP A 726 9.84 -18.36 28.56
C ASP A 726 10.10 -17.93 30.02
N ASP A 727 10.55 -18.87 30.85
CA ASP A 727 10.64 -18.72 32.30
C ASP A 727 12.13 -18.59 32.70
N ALA A 728 12.58 -17.36 32.91
CA ALA A 728 13.99 -17.02 33.03
C ALA A 728 14.64 -17.50 34.36
N LEU A 729 15.97 -17.36 34.44
CA LEU A 729 16.83 -17.54 35.62
C LEU A 729 17.17 -18.99 36.06
N VAL A 730 18.29 -19.52 35.55
CA VAL A 730 19.33 -20.09 36.44
C VAL A 730 20.76 -19.72 36.00
N SER A 731 21.20 -18.50 36.33
CA SER A 731 22.57 -18.25 36.83
C SER A 731 22.71 -16.89 37.53
#